data_AF-H2YAY6-F1
#
_entry.id   AF-H2YAY6-F1
#
_cell.length_a   1.000
_cell.length_b   1.000
_cell.length_c   1.000
_cell.angle_alpha   90.00
_cell.angle_beta   90.00
_cell.angle_gamma   90.00
#
_symmetry.space_group_name_H-M   'P 1'
#
loop_
_entity.id
_entity.type
_entity.pdbx_description
1 polymer ?
#
loop_
_entity_poly.entity_id
_entity_poly.type
_entity_poly.pdbx_seq_one_letter_code
_entity_poly.pdbx_strand_id
1 'polypeptide(L)'
;CESHRHRCPNGRCIPISFVCDFDDDCGDGSDEQGCRKNFIKTFAYSQHKCTNTNVCIYGGWLCDGDNDCGDNSDEAPVFCAGKTCRSGQFQCDNVYQCIPLTWYCDDYNDCDDGSDEPTQCTHPDRTCPQGAFTCDNGRCINIDWVCNGVNDCNDNSDEDERQDCGSRTCQSTEFTCEGNPPGHSRCISRLFVCDGDIDCEDGADELQPECPPTICNENQFNCTNGLCIPKYYVCDHDNDCGDYSDEYGDCVYQTCSSYQFTCENGKCIPKSWTCDGRNDCTDNSDEVSCPTGPPTCGPDMFMCKNGQCIDMGVVCDRNPDCSDRSDEERCGLNECATIASNQCAQLCVDTLTSYYCDCNPGFRLLADGKACEDINECIETPWVCSQLCDNIEGSYYCKCGSGYLREPDGVTCRQNSGIEPYILFSNRYYIRKIAVDGSDYELVTQGLGYSGTNTSTHRGQRMYWTDVTAKQIGSMKFDGTDKKTLFHREVPDGEGLAVEWVTGKLYWLDATLRALHVSELNGTSKLTLMKGCIDVNRTYCFHSPRALALHPKRSLLFWTDLGLKPYIAKAYLNGDNAQTVITTVVGWPSALTIDYVTERIYWGDAHLNAIQFSDMDGNNRHRLYLNGLNQPMAFAITFFESYIYWTDYSTYSMYKAHGLDGSNLQRLVNSTHRQYDLHVVHPYRQDNRLTNPCEMNNGDCSHLCLMAMDGNKECKCPDNF
;
A
#
# COMPACT_ATOMS: atom_id res chain seq x y z
N CYS A 1 38.31 -24.80 -32.75
CA CYS A 1 37.77 -23.50 -32.35
C CYS A 1 38.23 -22.46 -33.37
N GLU A 2 37.46 -21.39 -33.56
CA GLU A 2 37.88 -20.23 -34.37
C GLU A 2 39.10 -19.53 -33.76
N SER A 3 39.81 -18.72 -34.54
CA SER A 3 41.11 -18.12 -34.15
C SER A 3 41.07 -17.21 -32.93
N HIS A 4 39.90 -16.77 -32.49
CA HIS A 4 39.68 -15.92 -31.31
C HIS A 4 39.14 -16.68 -30.08
N ARG A 5 39.19 -18.03 -30.10
CA ARG A 5 38.72 -18.90 -29.02
C ARG A 5 39.84 -19.81 -28.50
N HIS A 6 39.92 -19.94 -27.18
CA HIS A 6 40.77 -20.90 -26.49
C HIS A 6 40.14 -22.29 -26.54
N ARG A 7 40.96 -23.33 -26.71
CA ARG A 7 40.51 -24.72 -26.76
C ARG A 7 40.93 -25.42 -25.47
N CYS A 8 39.95 -25.73 -24.63
CA CYS A 8 40.14 -26.52 -23.42
C CYS A 8 40.62 -27.95 -23.75
N PRO A 9 41.36 -28.62 -22.85
CA PRO A 9 41.82 -29.99 -23.01
C PRO A 9 40.69 -31.00 -23.21
N ASN A 10 39.53 -30.75 -22.60
CA ASN A 10 38.30 -31.53 -22.79
C ASN A 10 37.61 -31.31 -24.16
N GLY A 11 38.16 -30.46 -25.03
CA GLY A 11 37.67 -30.18 -26.37
C GLY A 11 36.67 -29.02 -26.48
N ARG A 12 36.30 -28.38 -25.36
CA ARG A 12 35.42 -27.19 -25.32
C ARG A 12 36.15 -25.96 -25.88
N CYS A 13 35.39 -25.07 -26.52
CA CYS A 13 35.90 -23.85 -27.15
C CYS A 13 35.35 -22.61 -26.44
N ILE A 14 36.15 -21.98 -25.59
CA ILE A 14 35.77 -20.77 -24.85
C ILE A 14 36.38 -19.51 -25.51
N PRO A 15 35.75 -18.34 -25.42
CA PRO A 15 36.38 -17.06 -25.78
C PRO A 15 37.75 -16.87 -25.10
N ILE A 16 38.73 -16.27 -25.78
CA ILE A 16 40.05 -15.96 -25.18
C ILE A 16 39.92 -14.98 -23.99
N SER A 17 38.79 -14.27 -23.86
CA SER A 17 38.49 -13.44 -22.68
C SER A 17 38.26 -14.24 -21.40
N PHE A 18 37.97 -15.53 -21.50
CA PHE A 18 37.62 -16.45 -20.41
C PHE A 18 38.81 -17.36 -20.06
N VAL A 19 40.03 -16.83 -20.22
CA VAL A 19 41.25 -17.54 -19.87
C VAL A 19 41.97 -16.64 -18.88
N CYS A 20 42.23 -17.14 -17.67
CA CYS A 20 42.80 -16.38 -16.57
C CYS A 20 41.87 -15.29 -16.00
N ASP A 21 40.58 -15.59 -15.87
CA ASP A 21 39.57 -14.70 -15.27
C ASP A 21 39.00 -15.22 -13.93
N PHE A 22 39.65 -16.23 -13.34
CA PHE A 22 39.33 -16.87 -12.06
C PHE A 22 38.04 -17.70 -12.02
N ASP A 23 37.33 -17.81 -13.13
CA ASP A 23 36.17 -18.70 -13.28
C ASP A 23 36.58 -19.94 -14.08
N ASP A 24 36.05 -21.12 -13.70
CA ASP A 24 36.31 -22.39 -14.42
C ASP A 24 35.36 -22.53 -15.61
N ASP A 25 35.63 -21.78 -16.67
CA ASP A 25 34.88 -21.80 -17.94
C ASP A 25 35.13 -23.07 -18.76
N CYS A 26 36.29 -23.70 -18.60
CA CYS A 26 36.59 -25.00 -19.17
C CYS A 26 35.87 -26.16 -18.46
N GLY A 27 35.48 -26.01 -17.19
CA GLY A 27 34.86 -27.04 -16.35
C GLY A 27 35.83 -28.10 -15.78
N ASP A 28 37.13 -27.94 -16.07
CA ASP A 28 38.24 -28.77 -15.58
C ASP A 28 39.40 -27.94 -14.98
N GLY A 29 39.20 -26.63 -14.85
CA GLY A 29 40.12 -25.64 -14.29
C GLY A 29 41.39 -25.42 -15.13
N SER A 30 41.37 -25.77 -16.41
CA SER A 30 42.56 -25.72 -17.28
C SER A 30 42.83 -24.35 -17.90
N ASP A 31 41.79 -23.54 -18.06
CA ASP A 31 41.82 -22.12 -18.40
C ASP A 31 42.53 -21.26 -17.35
N GLU A 32 42.49 -21.68 -16.09
CA GLU A 32 43.12 -20.98 -14.96
C GLU A 32 44.54 -21.49 -14.63
N GLN A 33 45.04 -22.49 -15.37
CA GLN A 33 46.37 -23.07 -15.13
C GLN A 33 47.45 -22.42 -15.99
N GLY A 34 48.47 -21.83 -15.34
CA GLY A 34 49.66 -21.29 -16.01
C GLY A 34 49.60 -19.81 -16.37
N CYS A 35 48.63 -19.08 -15.82
CA CYS A 35 48.50 -17.63 -15.94
C CYS A 35 49.74 -16.91 -15.39
N ARG A 36 50.51 -16.23 -16.26
CA ARG A 36 51.60 -15.36 -15.82
C ARG A 36 50.99 -14.16 -15.09
N LYS A 37 51.53 -13.80 -13.92
CA LYS A 37 51.08 -12.68 -13.07
C LYS A 37 50.88 -11.32 -13.79
N ASN A 38 51.43 -11.15 -15.00
CA ASN A 38 51.33 -9.94 -15.82
C ASN A 38 50.39 -10.07 -17.05
N PHE A 39 49.68 -11.19 -17.20
CA PHE A 39 48.63 -11.41 -18.21
C PHE A 39 47.24 -11.61 -17.58
N ILE A 40 47.12 -11.26 -16.29
CA ILE A 40 45.82 -10.97 -15.68
C ILE A 40 45.31 -9.75 -16.43
N LYS A 41 44.26 -9.91 -17.24
CA LYS A 41 43.53 -8.75 -17.76
C LYS A 41 42.99 -8.03 -16.54
N THR A 42 43.66 -6.94 -16.20
CA THR A 42 43.30 -6.02 -15.13
C THR A 42 41.94 -5.39 -15.44
N PHE A 43 40.86 -6.13 -15.22
CA PHE A 43 39.65 -5.53 -14.70
C PHE A 43 39.89 -5.41 -13.19
N ALA A 44 39.97 -4.17 -12.72
CA ALA A 44 39.88 -3.89 -11.30
C ALA A 44 38.63 -4.58 -10.75
N TYR A 45 38.75 -5.39 -9.70
CA TYR A 45 38.02 -5.20 -8.44
C TYR A 45 38.44 -6.26 -7.40
N SER A 46 38.83 -5.74 -6.24
CA SER A 46 39.32 -6.38 -5.04
C SER A 46 38.19 -6.95 -4.18
N GLN A 47 38.17 -8.25 -3.88
CA GLN A 47 37.37 -8.79 -2.77
C GLN A 47 38.11 -8.50 -1.45
N HIS A 48 37.40 -7.96 -0.46
CA HIS A 48 37.91 -7.68 0.88
C HIS A 48 37.36 -8.69 1.88
N LYS A 49 38.25 -9.29 2.67
CA LYS A 49 37.85 -10.21 3.73
C LYS A 49 37.61 -9.43 5.02
N CYS A 50 36.41 -9.56 5.58
CA CYS A 50 36.00 -8.96 6.84
C CYS A 50 36.87 -9.44 8.02
N THR A 51 37.03 -8.60 9.04
CA THR A 51 38.03 -8.82 10.09
C THR A 51 37.63 -9.95 11.04
N ASN A 52 36.41 -9.93 11.56
CA ASN A 52 35.91 -10.89 12.54
C ASN A 52 34.86 -11.85 11.97
N THR A 53 34.37 -11.61 10.75
CA THR A 53 33.46 -12.52 10.05
C THR A 53 34.16 -13.22 8.89
N ASN A 54 33.67 -14.40 8.52
CA ASN A 54 34.13 -15.12 7.33
C ASN A 54 33.50 -14.58 6.03
N VAL A 55 32.95 -13.37 6.08
CA VAL A 55 32.33 -12.71 4.93
C VAL A 55 33.43 -12.07 4.07
N CYS A 56 33.33 -12.23 2.75
CA CYS A 56 34.17 -11.53 1.79
C CYS A 56 33.27 -10.64 0.96
N ILE A 57 33.48 -9.34 1.04
CA ILE A 57 32.69 -8.32 0.35
C ILE A 57 33.44 -7.81 -0.89
N TYR A 58 32.73 -7.24 -1.84
CA TYR A 58 33.34 -6.68 -3.04
C TYR A 58 33.89 -5.28 -2.75
N GLY A 59 34.92 -4.81 -3.47
CA GLY A 59 35.52 -3.49 -3.25
C GLY A 59 34.56 -2.30 -3.38
N GLY A 60 33.41 -2.50 -4.03
CA GLY A 60 32.31 -1.53 -4.09
C GLY A 60 31.62 -1.30 -2.75
N TRP A 61 31.62 -2.33 -1.89
CA TRP A 61 30.86 -2.52 -0.66
C TRP A 61 31.72 -2.28 0.58
N LEU A 62 32.97 -1.81 0.39
CA LEU A 62 33.70 -1.16 1.48
C LEU A 62 33.29 0.29 1.48
N CYS A 63 32.95 0.79 2.66
CA CYS A 63 32.70 2.21 2.86
C CYS A 63 31.54 2.67 1.98
N ASP A 64 30.42 1.96 2.04
CA ASP A 64 29.17 2.30 1.36
C ASP A 64 28.03 2.64 2.33
N GLY A 65 28.32 2.64 3.64
CA GLY A 65 27.40 3.01 4.71
C GLY A 65 26.57 1.83 5.23
N ASP A 66 26.63 0.66 4.57
CA ASP A 66 25.99 -0.55 5.04
C ASP A 66 26.99 -1.44 5.80
N ASN A 67 26.56 -2.05 6.91
CA ASN A 67 27.39 -3.02 7.63
C ASN A 67 27.38 -4.38 6.92
N ASP A 68 28.12 -4.53 5.84
CA ASP A 68 28.14 -5.71 4.97
C ASP A 68 28.97 -6.85 5.51
N CYS A 69 30.00 -6.50 6.29
CA CYS A 69 30.75 -7.50 7.02
C CYS A 69 29.99 -8.10 8.21
N GLY A 70 28.89 -7.49 8.65
CA GLY A 70 28.13 -7.89 9.84
C GLY A 70 28.83 -7.55 11.18
N ASP A 71 30.11 -7.20 11.15
CA ASP A 71 30.92 -6.71 12.27
C ASP A 71 31.41 -5.27 12.07
N ASN A 72 30.91 -4.59 11.03
CA ASN A 72 31.23 -3.21 10.63
C ASN A 72 32.70 -3.00 10.24
N SER A 73 33.43 -4.08 9.90
CA SER A 73 34.85 -4.00 9.49
C SER A 73 35.07 -3.30 8.16
N ASP A 74 34.10 -3.40 7.28
CA ASP A 74 34.03 -2.77 5.97
C ASP A 74 33.84 -1.27 6.02
N GLU A 75 33.23 -0.79 7.10
CA GLU A 75 33.08 0.62 7.46
C GLU A 75 34.19 1.11 8.40
N ALA A 76 35.26 0.32 8.57
CA ALA A 76 36.35 0.71 9.46
C ALA A 76 37.15 1.89 8.88
N PRO A 77 37.48 2.92 9.68
CA PRO A 77 38.13 4.15 9.19
C PRO A 77 39.46 3.94 8.46
N VAL A 78 40.12 2.82 8.72
CA VAL A 78 41.42 2.45 8.16
C VAL A 78 41.33 2.07 6.68
N PHE A 79 40.23 1.44 6.24
CA PHE A 79 40.06 1.03 4.83
C PHE A 79 39.48 2.13 3.96
N CYS A 80 38.86 3.09 4.60
CA CYS A 80 38.00 4.04 3.92
C CYS A 80 38.59 5.45 3.84
N ALA A 81 39.74 5.70 4.48
CA ALA A 81 40.49 6.96 4.47
C ALA A 81 41.04 7.42 3.09
N GLY A 82 40.61 6.81 1.98
CA GLY A 82 41.06 7.14 0.62
C GLY A 82 40.05 6.89 -0.49
N LYS A 83 38.78 6.58 -0.18
CA LYS A 83 37.72 6.51 -1.20
C LYS A 83 37.12 7.90 -1.40
N THR A 84 37.14 8.35 -2.65
CA THR A 84 36.39 9.50 -3.15
C THR A 84 35.24 8.97 -4.02
N CYS A 85 34.02 9.47 -3.86
CA CYS A 85 32.86 9.02 -4.63
C CYS A 85 33.08 9.15 -6.16
N ARG A 86 32.39 8.32 -6.97
CA ARG A 86 32.50 8.38 -8.44
C ARG A 86 31.94 9.72 -8.97
N SER A 87 32.42 10.15 -10.13
CA SER A 87 31.88 11.31 -10.86
C SER A 87 30.36 11.18 -11.03
N GLY A 88 29.57 11.99 -10.32
CA GLY A 88 28.10 11.84 -10.25
C GLY A 88 27.51 11.64 -8.84
N GLN A 89 28.33 11.47 -7.81
CA GLN A 89 27.91 11.20 -6.42
C GLN A 89 28.53 12.21 -5.44
N PHE A 90 27.76 12.62 -4.43
CA PHE A 90 28.19 13.46 -3.31
C PHE A 90 28.69 12.59 -2.16
N GLN A 91 29.74 13.03 -1.46
CA GLN A 91 30.34 12.33 -0.34
C GLN A 91 29.92 13.00 0.97
N CYS A 92 29.25 12.26 1.84
CA CYS A 92 28.90 12.72 3.18
C CYS A 92 30.17 12.99 4.03
N ASP A 93 30.11 13.94 4.96
CA ASP A 93 31.23 14.32 5.84
C ASP A 93 31.60 13.19 6.81
N ASN A 94 30.61 12.41 7.25
CA ASN A 94 30.81 11.06 7.77
C ASN A 94 31.28 10.18 6.61
N VAL A 95 32.55 9.81 6.70
CA VAL A 95 33.45 9.67 5.55
C VAL A 95 33.08 8.55 4.54
N TYR A 96 31.97 7.81 4.67
CA TYR A 96 31.74 6.55 3.94
C TYR A 96 30.39 6.40 3.24
N GLN A 97 29.55 7.44 3.23
CA GLN A 97 28.31 7.40 2.47
C GLN A 97 28.42 8.24 1.19
N CYS A 98 28.13 7.62 0.05
CA CYS A 98 28.13 8.26 -1.26
C CYS A 98 26.70 8.31 -1.80
N ILE A 99 26.02 9.44 -1.63
CA ILE A 99 24.69 9.65 -2.20
C ILE A 99 24.81 10.12 -3.65
N PRO A 100 23.81 9.89 -4.52
CA PRO A 100 23.75 10.53 -5.83
C PRO A 100 23.88 12.05 -5.70
N LEU A 101 24.55 12.74 -6.63
CA LEU A 101 24.63 14.22 -6.61
C LEU A 101 23.25 14.90 -6.64
N THR A 102 22.19 14.18 -7.01
CA THR A 102 20.77 14.62 -6.95
C THR A 102 20.20 14.65 -5.55
N TRP A 103 20.81 13.95 -4.60
CA TRP A 103 20.40 13.83 -3.19
C TRP A 103 21.20 14.77 -2.27
N TYR A 104 22.16 15.52 -2.83
CA TYR A 104 22.86 16.57 -2.09
C TYR A 104 22.04 17.87 -2.09
N CYS A 105 21.65 18.40 -0.94
CA CYS A 105 20.73 19.54 -0.81
C CYS A 105 19.38 19.28 -1.52
N ASP A 106 18.64 18.25 -1.11
CA ASP A 106 17.30 17.95 -1.64
C ASP A 106 16.17 18.03 -0.60
N ASP A 107 16.41 18.70 0.53
CA ASP A 107 15.54 18.88 1.71
C ASP A 107 15.32 17.61 2.54
N TYR A 108 16.05 16.52 2.23
CA TYR A 108 16.08 15.30 3.02
C TYR A 108 17.48 15.00 3.53
N ASN A 109 17.54 14.59 4.80
CA ASN A 109 18.75 14.10 5.42
C ASN A 109 19.06 12.68 4.92
N ASP A 110 19.65 12.58 3.73
CA ASP A 110 20.01 11.32 3.09
C ASP A 110 21.38 10.83 3.56
N CYS A 111 22.28 11.72 3.98
CA CYS A 111 23.46 11.34 4.75
C CYS A 111 23.08 11.05 6.21
N ASP A 112 23.54 9.97 6.83
CA ASP A 112 23.25 9.69 8.25
C ASP A 112 23.66 10.81 9.23
N ASP A 113 24.44 11.81 8.78
CA ASP A 113 24.96 12.95 9.54
C ASP A 113 24.45 14.34 9.14
N GLY A 114 23.62 14.47 8.10
CA GLY A 114 23.13 15.78 7.61
C GLY A 114 24.15 16.63 6.88
N SER A 115 25.26 16.04 6.45
CA SER A 115 26.31 16.74 5.69
C SER A 115 25.93 17.03 4.24
N ASP A 116 24.94 16.33 3.73
CA ASP A 116 24.28 16.63 2.46
C ASP A 116 23.39 17.86 2.50
N GLU A 117 23.02 18.34 3.69
CA GLU A 117 22.11 19.48 3.86
C GLU A 117 22.76 20.67 4.60
N PRO A 118 23.88 21.22 4.10
CA PRO A 118 24.52 22.34 4.76
C PRO A 118 23.66 23.60 4.67
N THR A 119 23.60 24.36 5.77
CA THR A 119 22.87 25.65 5.90
C THR A 119 23.17 26.73 4.84
N GLN A 120 24.09 26.50 3.89
CA GLN A 120 24.49 27.39 2.80
C GLN A 120 24.79 26.60 1.50
N CYS A 121 23.79 25.94 0.89
CA CYS A 121 23.94 25.31 -0.43
C CYS A 121 24.07 26.37 -1.55
N THR A 122 25.25 26.54 -2.16
CA THR A 122 25.47 27.55 -3.23
C THR A 122 26.27 27.03 -4.44
N HIS A 123 25.55 26.82 -5.57
CA HIS A 123 25.97 26.79 -7.01
C HIS A 123 26.81 25.62 -7.61
N PRO A 124 26.97 25.50 -8.96
CA PRO A 124 26.00 25.48 -10.08
C PRO A 124 26.24 24.27 -11.03
N ASP A 125 25.34 24.01 -12.00
CA ASP A 125 25.38 22.93 -13.03
C ASP A 125 24.79 21.54 -12.66
N ARG A 126 23.58 21.53 -12.09
CA ARG A 126 22.67 20.38 -12.22
C ARG A 126 21.96 20.44 -13.57
N THR A 127 22.35 19.56 -14.49
CA THR A 127 21.58 19.32 -15.73
C THR A 127 20.55 18.22 -15.46
N CYS A 128 19.27 18.59 -15.33
CA CYS A 128 18.19 17.61 -15.19
C CYS A 128 18.10 16.70 -16.44
N PRO A 129 17.53 15.47 -16.29
CA PRO A 129 17.30 14.55 -17.40
C PRO A 129 16.49 15.21 -18.53
N GLN A 130 16.74 14.83 -19.80
CA GLN A 130 16.00 15.38 -20.94
C GLN A 130 14.47 15.21 -20.74
N GLY A 131 13.76 16.33 -20.58
CA GLY A 131 12.30 16.37 -20.40
C GLY A 131 11.81 16.64 -18.97
N ALA A 132 12.71 16.82 -17.99
CA ALA A 132 12.37 17.26 -16.63
C ALA A 132 12.59 18.77 -16.46
N PHE A 133 11.83 19.40 -15.56
CA PHE A 133 11.93 20.83 -15.24
C PHE A 133 12.93 21.07 -14.09
N THR A 134 13.80 22.06 -14.26
CA THR A 134 14.81 22.48 -13.29
C THR A 134 14.30 23.65 -12.45
N CYS A 135 14.11 23.45 -11.15
CA CYS A 135 13.81 24.50 -10.17
C CYS A 135 15.06 25.39 -9.90
N ASP A 136 14.90 26.61 -9.35
CA ASP A 136 16.03 27.53 -9.14
C ASP A 136 16.95 27.12 -7.97
N ASN A 137 16.43 26.37 -7.01
CA ASN A 137 17.16 25.65 -5.95
C ASN A 137 17.91 24.42 -6.50
N GLY A 138 17.75 24.11 -7.79
CA GLY A 138 18.41 22.99 -8.46
C GLY A 138 17.71 21.64 -8.30
N ARG A 139 16.46 21.62 -7.81
CA ARG A 139 15.60 20.42 -7.78
C ARG A 139 15.04 20.12 -9.17
N CYS A 140 14.78 18.85 -9.47
CA CYS A 140 14.21 18.42 -10.76
C CYS A 140 12.80 17.86 -10.53
N ILE A 141 11.79 18.45 -11.15
CA ILE A 141 10.40 17.96 -11.09
C ILE A 141 9.90 17.53 -12.48
N ASN A 142 8.75 16.87 -12.52
CA ASN A 142 8.12 16.47 -13.78
C ASN A 142 7.62 17.72 -14.53
N ILE A 143 7.72 17.75 -15.87
CA ILE A 143 7.21 18.88 -16.66
C ILE A 143 5.70 19.07 -16.56
N ASP A 144 4.95 18.00 -16.26
CA ASP A 144 3.50 18.05 -16.01
C ASP A 144 3.16 18.71 -14.65
N TRP A 145 4.16 18.93 -13.80
CA TRP A 145 4.05 19.57 -12.48
C TRP A 145 4.52 21.02 -12.51
N VAL A 146 4.82 21.55 -13.69
CA VAL A 146 5.12 22.97 -13.90
C VAL A 146 3.81 23.71 -14.14
N CYS A 147 3.55 24.78 -13.39
CA CYS A 147 2.32 25.54 -13.44
C CYS A 147 1.05 24.71 -13.10
N ASN A 148 1.11 23.85 -12.08
CA ASN A 148 -0.04 23.08 -11.59
C ASN A 148 -0.68 23.66 -10.31
N GLY A 149 -0.14 24.76 -9.78
CA GLY A 149 -0.63 25.47 -8.60
C GLY A 149 -0.15 24.88 -7.27
N VAL A 150 0.75 23.89 -7.31
CA VAL A 150 1.39 23.29 -6.15
C VAL A 150 2.87 23.60 -6.24
N ASN A 151 3.46 24.08 -5.13
CA ASN A 151 4.90 24.30 -5.05
C ASN A 151 5.62 22.95 -4.95
N ASP A 152 5.73 22.24 -6.07
CA ASP A 152 6.41 20.95 -6.21
C ASP A 152 7.93 21.14 -6.16
N CYS A 153 8.44 22.33 -6.47
CA CYS A 153 9.85 22.68 -6.35
C CYS A 153 10.33 23.06 -4.93
N ASN A 154 9.44 23.23 -3.95
CA ASN A 154 9.68 23.82 -2.62
C ASN A 154 10.20 25.28 -2.60
N ASP A 155 10.72 25.81 -3.70
CA ASP A 155 11.18 27.21 -3.86
C ASP A 155 10.26 28.07 -4.75
N ASN A 156 9.16 27.47 -5.22
CA ASN A 156 8.15 28.07 -6.09
C ASN A 156 8.63 28.38 -7.53
N SER A 157 9.76 27.81 -7.97
CA SER A 157 10.33 28.04 -9.31
C SER A 157 9.55 27.42 -10.46
N ASP A 158 8.81 26.35 -10.17
CA ASP A 158 7.82 25.72 -11.03
C ASP A 158 6.57 26.56 -11.27
N GLU A 159 6.32 27.50 -10.35
CA GLU A 159 5.17 28.39 -10.36
C GLU A 159 5.58 29.86 -10.61
N ASP A 160 6.83 30.11 -11.00
CA ASP A 160 7.43 31.43 -11.24
C ASP A 160 6.98 32.05 -12.57
N GLU A 161 6.79 33.38 -12.60
CA GLU A 161 6.41 34.16 -13.80
C GLU A 161 7.33 33.92 -15.00
N ARG A 162 8.59 33.52 -14.79
CA ARG A 162 9.56 33.17 -15.84
C ARG A 162 9.13 31.98 -16.70
N GLN A 163 8.25 31.11 -16.22
CA GLN A 163 7.75 29.94 -16.96
C GLN A 163 6.57 30.26 -17.89
N ASP A 164 6.17 31.53 -17.99
CA ASP A 164 5.11 32.02 -18.89
C ASP A 164 3.80 31.20 -18.76
N CYS A 165 3.53 30.76 -17.52
CA CYS A 165 2.33 30.01 -17.16
C CYS A 165 1.05 30.75 -17.63
N GLY A 166 1.11 32.09 -17.70
CA GLY A 166 -0.01 32.98 -18.02
C GLY A 166 -0.50 32.93 -19.47
N SER A 167 0.19 32.19 -20.35
CA SER A 167 -0.25 32.01 -21.75
C SER A 167 -1.17 30.80 -21.95
N ARG A 168 -1.35 29.94 -20.93
CA ARG A 168 -2.23 28.75 -21.00
C ARG A 168 -3.70 29.17 -20.91
N THR A 169 -4.35 29.35 -22.05
CA THR A 169 -5.80 29.62 -22.13
C THR A 169 -6.58 28.30 -22.15
N CYS A 170 -7.61 28.20 -21.30
CA CYS A 170 -8.51 27.05 -21.21
C CYS A 170 -9.23 26.76 -22.54
N GLN A 171 -9.55 25.49 -22.81
CA GLN A 171 -10.28 25.14 -24.03
C GLN A 171 -11.72 25.66 -23.99
N SER A 172 -12.40 25.75 -25.13
CA SER A 172 -13.75 26.34 -25.23
C SER A 172 -14.85 25.59 -24.44
N THR A 173 -14.56 24.40 -23.91
CA THR A 173 -15.45 23.59 -23.06
C THR A 173 -15.24 23.82 -21.55
N GLU A 174 -14.29 24.66 -21.18
CA GLU A 174 -13.84 24.89 -19.81
C GLU A 174 -14.10 26.36 -19.41
N PHE A 175 -14.30 26.57 -18.12
CA PHE A 175 -14.43 27.86 -17.46
C PHE A 175 -13.13 28.17 -16.70
N THR A 176 -12.68 29.41 -16.79
CA THR A 176 -11.46 29.87 -16.13
C THR A 176 -11.81 30.53 -14.82
N CYS A 177 -11.31 30.01 -13.70
CA CYS A 177 -11.46 30.66 -12.39
C CYS A 177 -10.75 32.02 -12.38
N GLU A 178 -11.47 33.11 -12.05
CA GLU A 178 -10.92 34.48 -12.01
C GLU A 178 -10.46 34.89 -10.61
N GLY A 179 -9.27 34.43 -10.23
CA GLY A 179 -8.58 34.90 -9.02
C GLY A 179 -7.28 34.18 -8.72
N ASN A 180 -6.70 33.57 -9.73
CA ASN A 180 -5.34 33.05 -9.61
C ASN A 180 -4.32 34.18 -9.81
N PRO A 181 -3.12 34.08 -9.20
CA PRO A 181 -2.03 35.00 -9.46
C PRO A 181 -1.81 35.14 -10.98
N PRO A 182 -1.42 36.33 -11.48
CA PRO A 182 -1.26 36.56 -12.91
C PRO A 182 -0.27 35.55 -13.49
N GLY A 183 -0.79 34.54 -14.20
CA GLY A 183 0.02 33.40 -14.59
C GLY A 183 -0.69 32.05 -14.59
N HIS A 184 -1.74 31.82 -13.81
CA HIS A 184 -2.20 30.44 -13.57
C HIS A 184 -3.69 30.28 -13.84
N SER A 185 -4.11 29.94 -15.06
CA SER A 185 -5.53 29.68 -15.33
C SER A 185 -5.91 28.25 -14.90
N ARG A 186 -6.57 28.07 -13.75
CA ARG A 186 -7.21 26.79 -13.40
C ARG A 186 -8.50 26.67 -14.23
N CYS A 187 -8.54 25.64 -15.06
CA CYS A 187 -9.66 25.38 -15.96
C CYS A 187 -10.58 24.33 -15.33
N ILE A 188 -11.80 24.71 -14.98
CA ILE A 188 -12.84 23.79 -14.55
C ILE A 188 -13.83 23.55 -15.70
N SER A 189 -14.63 22.48 -15.65
CA SER A 189 -15.65 22.30 -16.69
C SER A 189 -16.71 23.39 -16.57
N ARG A 190 -17.25 23.88 -17.69
CA ARG A 190 -18.42 24.80 -17.67
C ARG A 190 -19.68 24.22 -17.03
N LEU A 191 -19.68 22.92 -16.73
CA LEU A 191 -20.76 22.26 -15.98
C LEU A 191 -20.75 22.62 -14.48
N PHE A 192 -19.64 23.15 -13.97
CA PHE A 192 -19.37 23.50 -12.57
C PHE A 192 -19.35 25.03 -12.37
N VAL A 193 -20.33 25.74 -12.94
CA VAL A 193 -20.42 27.21 -12.85
C VAL A 193 -21.85 27.58 -12.47
N CYS A 194 -22.00 28.35 -11.38
CA CYS A 194 -23.26 28.59 -10.69
C CYS A 194 -24.02 27.29 -10.33
N ASP A 195 -23.31 26.21 -9.94
CA ASP A 195 -23.92 24.95 -9.50
C ASP A 195 -24.06 24.84 -7.97
N GLY A 196 -23.55 25.84 -7.24
CA GLY A 196 -23.76 26.04 -5.80
C GLY A 196 -22.69 25.41 -4.93
N ASP A 197 -21.69 24.75 -5.53
CA ASP A 197 -20.48 24.26 -4.88
C ASP A 197 -19.30 25.16 -5.29
N ILE A 198 -18.36 25.41 -4.38
CA ILE A 198 -17.18 26.26 -4.65
C ILE A 198 -16.09 25.37 -5.26
N ASP A 199 -16.01 25.32 -6.58
CA ASP A 199 -15.04 24.55 -7.37
C ASP A 199 -13.81 25.37 -7.78
N CYS A 200 -13.92 26.70 -7.79
CA CYS A 200 -12.79 27.61 -7.82
C CYS A 200 -12.36 27.99 -6.39
N GLU A 201 -11.05 28.04 -6.10
CA GLU A 201 -10.54 28.35 -4.74
C GLU A 201 -10.99 29.72 -4.19
N ASP A 202 -11.32 30.65 -5.07
CA ASP A 202 -11.82 31.99 -4.80
C ASP A 202 -13.35 32.12 -4.89
N GLY A 203 -14.06 31.04 -5.25
CA GLY A 203 -15.50 31.06 -5.52
C GLY A 203 -15.90 31.86 -6.76
N ALA A 204 -14.98 32.16 -7.68
CA ALA A 204 -15.26 32.96 -8.88
C ALA A 204 -16.30 32.32 -9.81
N ASP A 205 -16.40 30.99 -9.79
CA ASP A 205 -17.45 30.18 -10.41
C ASP A 205 -18.86 30.50 -9.91
N GLU A 206 -18.99 30.95 -8.66
CA GLU A 206 -20.28 31.32 -8.02
C GLU A 206 -20.51 32.84 -7.98
N LEU A 207 -19.49 33.64 -8.27
CA LEU A 207 -19.50 35.11 -8.19
C LEU A 207 -19.62 35.81 -9.56
N GLN A 208 -19.90 35.06 -10.64
CA GLN A 208 -20.07 35.63 -11.97
C GLN A 208 -21.23 36.64 -12.02
N PRO A 209 -21.19 37.69 -12.87
CA PRO A 209 -22.26 38.70 -12.97
C PRO A 209 -23.61 38.12 -13.43
N GLU A 210 -23.59 36.90 -13.96
CA GLU A 210 -24.73 36.10 -14.39
C GLU A 210 -25.32 35.28 -13.23
N CYS A 211 -24.55 35.10 -12.13
CA CYS A 211 -25.03 34.60 -10.85
C CYS A 211 -25.58 35.79 -9.98
N PRO A 212 -26.58 35.59 -9.10
CA PRO A 212 -27.28 36.66 -8.36
C PRO A 212 -26.50 37.28 -7.15
N PRO A 213 -26.51 38.62 -6.87
CA PRO A 213 -25.52 39.31 -5.99
C PRO A 213 -25.86 39.45 -4.48
N THR A 214 -24.83 39.54 -3.62
CA THR A 214 -24.94 39.77 -2.16
C THR A 214 -24.09 40.94 -1.61
N ILE A 215 -24.75 41.86 -0.88
CA ILE A 215 -24.17 42.94 -0.04
C ILE A 215 -24.03 42.40 1.39
N CYS A 216 -22.91 42.67 2.09
CA CYS A 216 -22.75 42.22 3.48
C CYS A 216 -23.79 42.89 4.39
N ASN A 217 -24.58 42.07 5.08
CA ASN A 217 -25.73 42.50 5.86
C ASN A 217 -25.31 43.12 7.21
N GLU A 218 -26.22 43.82 7.90
CA GLU A 218 -25.97 44.52 9.19
C GLU A 218 -25.39 43.62 10.32
N ASN A 219 -25.48 42.29 10.18
CA ASN A 219 -24.98 41.29 11.12
C ASN A 219 -23.56 40.75 10.80
N GLN A 220 -22.87 41.33 9.81
CA GLN A 220 -21.51 40.94 9.44
C GLN A 220 -20.50 42.01 9.87
N PHE A 221 -19.37 41.56 10.39
CA PHE A 221 -18.17 42.31 10.70
C PHE A 221 -17.28 42.33 9.45
N ASN A 222 -16.70 43.49 9.18
CA ASN A 222 -15.82 43.66 8.04
C ASN A 222 -14.38 43.50 8.54
N CYS A 223 -13.75 42.38 8.19
CA CYS A 223 -12.34 42.15 8.44
C CYS A 223 -11.50 43.20 7.72
N THR A 224 -10.29 43.43 8.21
CA THR A 224 -9.39 44.45 7.66
C THR A 224 -8.92 44.12 6.25
N ASN A 225 -9.01 42.85 5.83
CA ASN A 225 -8.77 42.34 4.48
C ASN A 225 -9.99 42.37 3.53
N GLY A 226 -11.15 42.87 3.99
CA GLY A 226 -12.37 42.99 3.18
C GLY A 226 -13.30 41.77 3.19
N LEU A 227 -12.97 40.73 3.98
CA LEU A 227 -13.81 39.55 4.20
C LEU A 227 -14.96 39.90 5.18
N CYS A 228 -16.18 39.49 4.87
CA CYS A 228 -17.34 39.73 5.73
C CYS A 228 -17.65 38.50 6.59
N ILE A 229 -17.03 38.41 7.76
CA ILE A 229 -17.38 37.37 8.74
C ILE A 229 -18.58 37.82 9.57
N PRO A 230 -19.46 36.92 10.00
CA PRO A 230 -20.52 37.28 10.94
C PRO A 230 -19.99 37.90 12.24
N LYS A 231 -20.66 38.93 12.79
CA LYS A 231 -20.20 39.67 14.00
C LYS A 231 -19.99 38.83 15.26
N TYR A 232 -20.48 37.59 15.30
CA TYR A 232 -20.30 36.69 16.43
C TYR A 232 -18.96 35.94 16.40
N TYR A 233 -18.26 35.93 15.25
CA TYR A 233 -16.87 35.46 15.08
C TYR A 233 -15.86 36.57 15.38
N VAL A 234 -16.19 37.45 16.33
CA VAL A 234 -15.29 38.51 16.79
C VAL A 234 -15.13 38.30 18.28
N CYS A 235 -13.90 38.10 18.75
CA CYS A 235 -13.60 37.79 20.14
C CYS A 235 -14.17 36.43 20.61
N ASP A 236 -14.04 35.37 19.81
CA ASP A 236 -14.46 34.00 20.11
C ASP A 236 -13.30 32.98 20.24
N HIS A 237 -12.06 33.48 20.24
CA HIS A 237 -10.79 32.77 20.39
C HIS A 237 -10.27 32.05 19.13
N ASP A 238 -10.95 32.16 18.00
CA ASP A 238 -10.52 31.62 16.72
C ASP A 238 -10.17 32.77 15.74
N ASN A 239 -9.18 32.57 14.86
CA ASN A 239 -8.75 33.59 13.88
C ASN A 239 -9.45 33.34 12.54
N ASP A 240 -10.70 33.76 12.44
CA ASP A 240 -11.60 33.63 11.31
C ASP A 240 -11.36 34.68 10.22
N CYS A 241 -10.82 35.86 10.57
CA CYS A 241 -10.36 36.83 9.58
C CYS A 241 -9.06 36.38 8.88
N GLY A 242 -8.35 35.38 9.41
CA GLY A 242 -7.05 34.89 8.94
C GLY A 242 -5.88 35.84 9.26
N ASP A 243 -6.15 37.13 9.49
CA ASP A 243 -5.18 38.17 9.83
C ASP A 243 -5.18 38.59 11.31
N TYR A 244 -5.88 37.82 12.16
CA TYR A 244 -6.05 38.03 13.62
C TYR A 244 -6.78 39.34 13.99
N SER A 245 -7.41 40.02 13.03
CA SER A 245 -8.09 41.31 13.27
C SER A 245 -9.39 41.18 14.07
N ASP A 246 -9.95 39.98 14.13
CA ASP A 246 -11.10 39.58 14.93
C ASP A 246 -10.78 39.32 16.40
N GLU A 247 -9.54 38.93 16.73
CA GLU A 247 -9.12 38.52 18.07
C GLU A 247 -8.17 39.49 18.79
N TYR A 248 -7.63 40.49 18.08
CA TYR A 248 -6.58 41.37 18.61
C TYR A 248 -7.03 42.83 18.79
N GLY A 249 -6.97 43.32 20.03
CA GLY A 249 -7.19 44.74 20.39
C GLY A 249 -8.39 44.95 21.31
N ASP A 250 -8.12 45.23 22.60
CA ASP A 250 -9.10 45.53 23.68
C ASP A 250 -10.41 44.72 23.62
N CYS A 251 -10.23 43.42 23.33
CA CYS A 251 -11.26 42.45 23.08
C CYS A 251 -11.83 41.95 24.42
N VAL A 252 -13.11 42.22 24.66
CA VAL A 252 -13.81 41.80 25.88
C VAL A 252 -14.52 40.49 25.58
N TYR A 253 -13.86 39.37 25.90
CA TYR A 253 -14.45 38.04 25.82
C TYR A 253 -15.74 38.02 26.63
N GLN A 254 -16.87 37.89 25.93
CA GLN A 254 -18.16 37.91 26.59
C GLN A 254 -18.29 36.66 27.46
N THR A 255 -18.72 36.86 28.70
CA THR A 255 -19.14 35.72 29.53
C THR A 255 -20.32 35.04 28.84
N CYS A 256 -20.22 33.71 28.65
CA CYS A 256 -21.17 32.97 27.82
C CYS A 256 -22.62 33.32 28.18
N SER A 257 -23.40 33.67 27.16
CA SER A 257 -24.81 34.03 27.33
C SER A 257 -25.61 32.80 27.82
N SER A 258 -26.82 32.99 28.37
CA SER A 258 -27.61 31.89 28.98
C SER A 258 -27.92 30.70 28.03
N TYR A 259 -27.72 30.90 26.72
CA TYR A 259 -27.96 29.96 25.64
C TYR A 259 -26.68 29.28 25.10
N GLN A 260 -25.51 29.62 25.63
CA GLN A 260 -24.22 29.02 25.31
C GLN A 260 -23.75 28.13 26.48
N PHE A 261 -22.98 27.09 26.17
CA PHE A 261 -22.31 26.22 27.13
C PHE A 261 -20.84 26.65 27.25
N THR A 262 -20.34 26.72 28.47
CA THR A 262 -18.95 27.12 28.75
C THR A 262 -18.12 25.85 28.88
N CYS A 263 -17.22 25.64 27.93
CA CYS A 263 -16.21 24.58 27.98
C CYS A 263 -15.29 24.77 29.20
N GLU A 264 -14.63 23.70 29.66
CA GLU A 264 -13.72 23.75 30.82
C GLU A 264 -12.50 24.64 30.54
N ASN A 265 -12.08 24.74 29.27
CA ASN A 265 -11.06 25.67 28.77
C ASN A 265 -11.53 27.14 28.63
N GLY A 266 -12.80 27.45 28.90
CA GLY A 266 -13.37 28.79 28.85
C GLY A 266 -14.01 29.20 27.51
N LYS A 267 -13.98 28.35 26.47
CA LYS A 267 -14.63 28.59 25.17
C LYS A 267 -16.16 28.49 25.28
N CYS A 268 -16.91 29.35 24.59
CA CYS A 268 -18.37 29.37 24.63
C CYS A 268 -18.96 28.72 23.38
N ILE A 269 -19.36 27.46 23.46
CA ILE A 269 -20.05 26.80 22.35
C ILE A 269 -21.57 26.97 22.48
N PRO A 270 -22.35 26.89 21.39
CA PRO A 270 -23.81 26.80 21.48
C PRO A 270 -24.22 25.57 22.30
N LYS A 271 -25.24 25.67 23.17
CA LYS A 271 -25.78 24.49 23.89
C LYS A 271 -26.29 23.37 22.97
N SER A 272 -26.47 23.62 21.68
CA SER A 272 -26.81 22.61 20.68
C SER A 272 -25.61 21.77 20.24
N TRP A 273 -24.39 22.24 20.50
CA TRP A 273 -23.11 21.58 20.17
C TRP A 273 -22.50 20.92 21.41
N THR A 274 -23.24 20.90 22.52
CA THR A 274 -23.00 19.87 23.50
C THR A 274 -23.65 18.61 22.98
N CYS A 275 -22.90 17.52 22.91
CA CYS A 275 -23.46 16.17 22.79
C CYS A 275 -23.98 15.80 21.42
N ASP A 276 -23.30 16.30 20.40
CA ASP A 276 -23.57 15.99 19.01
C ASP A 276 -22.61 14.91 18.44
N GLY A 277 -21.77 14.36 19.31
CA GLY A 277 -20.82 13.29 19.00
C GLY A 277 -19.48 13.80 18.47
N ARG A 278 -19.24 15.12 18.48
CA ARG A 278 -17.99 15.75 18.07
C ARG A 278 -17.39 16.57 19.20
N ASN A 279 -16.07 16.48 19.35
CA ASN A 279 -15.33 17.28 20.31
C ASN A 279 -15.16 18.72 19.77
N ASP A 280 -16.14 19.57 19.97
CA ASP A 280 -16.14 20.99 19.60
C ASP A 280 -15.49 21.88 20.67
N CYS A 281 -15.54 21.47 21.94
CA CYS A 281 -14.80 22.14 23.01
C CYS A 281 -13.28 21.92 22.95
N THR A 282 -12.79 21.10 22.00
CA THR A 282 -11.39 20.64 21.84
C THR A 282 -10.81 19.84 23.01
N ASP A 283 -11.25 20.11 24.24
CA ASP A 283 -10.96 19.40 25.49
C ASP A 283 -11.95 18.26 25.80
N ASN A 284 -12.91 18.02 24.90
CA ASN A 284 -13.97 17.02 24.95
C ASN A 284 -15.03 17.26 26.02
N SER A 285 -15.06 18.43 26.68
CA SER A 285 -15.98 18.74 27.80
C SER A 285 -17.45 18.79 27.39
N ASP A 286 -17.72 19.09 26.13
CA ASP A 286 -19.03 19.09 25.48
C ASP A 286 -19.62 17.71 25.24
N GLU A 287 -18.79 16.67 25.14
CA GLU A 287 -19.20 15.30 24.79
C GLU A 287 -19.23 14.33 25.99
N VAL A 288 -18.81 14.79 27.17
CA VAL A 288 -18.74 13.91 28.36
C VAL A 288 -20.07 13.82 29.12
N SER A 289 -21.00 14.78 28.93
CA SER A 289 -22.22 14.89 29.75
C SER A 289 -23.50 15.01 28.91
N CYS A 290 -23.78 13.96 28.14
CA CYS A 290 -24.70 14.04 27.01
C CYS A 290 -26.07 13.37 27.15
N PRO A 291 -27.18 14.10 26.90
CA PRO A 291 -28.50 13.52 26.90
C PRO A 291 -28.75 12.81 25.57
N THR A 292 -28.79 11.48 25.60
CA THR A 292 -29.05 10.66 24.42
C THR A 292 -30.54 10.71 24.02
N GLY A 293 -30.87 11.37 22.90
CA GLY A 293 -32.11 11.18 22.13
C GLY A 293 -33.15 12.32 22.16
N PRO A 294 -34.17 12.29 21.27
CA PRO A 294 -35.22 13.32 21.16
C PRO A 294 -35.95 13.44 22.48
N PRO A 295 -36.23 14.65 23.02
CA PRO A 295 -36.31 14.94 24.45
C PRO A 295 -36.71 13.71 25.24
N THR A 296 -35.71 12.88 25.53
CA THR A 296 -35.95 11.65 26.25
C THR A 296 -36.04 12.13 27.67
N CYS A 297 -37.26 12.11 28.19
CA CYS A 297 -37.42 12.18 29.62
C CYS A 297 -36.50 11.10 30.23
N GLY A 298 -35.90 11.37 31.40
CA GLY A 298 -34.95 10.43 32.01
C GLY A 298 -35.52 9.00 32.10
N PRO A 299 -34.71 7.97 32.35
CA PRO A 299 -35.13 6.55 32.28
C PRO A 299 -36.38 6.17 33.10
N ASP A 300 -36.84 7.05 34.01
CA ASP A 300 -38.06 6.91 34.82
C ASP A 300 -39.13 7.99 34.54
N MET A 301 -39.14 8.62 33.36
CA MET A 301 -40.08 9.69 33.00
C MET A 301 -40.76 9.44 31.65
N PHE A 302 -42.02 9.87 31.53
CA PHE A 302 -42.89 9.73 30.36
C PHE A 302 -43.09 11.07 29.65
N MET A 303 -43.05 11.05 28.31
CA MET A 303 -43.23 12.23 27.47
C MET A 303 -44.69 12.37 27.01
N CYS A 304 -45.34 13.44 27.46
CA CYS A 304 -46.66 13.86 26.98
C CYS A 304 -46.60 14.24 25.48
N LYS A 305 -47.72 14.18 24.75
CA LYS A 305 -47.77 14.59 23.32
C LYS A 305 -47.40 16.06 23.08
N ASN A 306 -47.53 16.90 24.10
CA ASN A 306 -47.11 18.31 24.08
C ASN A 306 -45.63 18.53 24.45
N GLY A 307 -44.86 17.47 24.66
CA GLY A 307 -43.43 17.53 25.00
C GLY A 307 -43.13 17.73 26.49
N GLN A 308 -44.13 17.72 27.37
CA GLN A 308 -43.93 17.76 28.83
C GLN A 308 -43.47 16.39 29.36
N CYS A 309 -42.45 16.35 30.23
CA CYS A 309 -42.01 15.12 30.90
C CYS A 309 -42.65 15.00 32.29
N ILE A 310 -43.28 13.87 32.56
CA ILE A 310 -43.86 13.50 33.88
C ILE A 310 -43.22 12.20 34.37
N ASP A 311 -43.37 11.86 35.64
CA ASP A 311 -42.81 10.61 36.20
C ASP A 311 -43.56 9.38 35.64
N MET A 312 -42.87 8.28 35.33
CA MET A 312 -43.50 7.03 34.84
C MET A 312 -44.54 6.47 35.84
N GLY A 313 -44.39 6.75 37.14
CA GLY A 313 -45.32 6.31 38.18
C GLY A 313 -46.64 7.07 38.24
N VAL A 314 -46.76 8.21 37.54
CA VAL A 314 -47.99 9.00 37.43
C VAL A 314 -48.66 8.89 36.06
N VAL A 315 -48.10 8.08 35.16
CA VAL A 315 -48.78 7.69 33.91
C VAL A 315 -49.86 6.68 34.27
N CYS A 316 -51.05 6.78 33.66
CA CYS A 316 -52.12 5.81 33.87
C CYS A 316 -52.68 5.74 35.31
N ASP A 317 -52.53 6.80 36.10
CA ASP A 317 -52.93 6.87 37.51
C ASP A 317 -54.37 7.38 37.72
N ARG A 318 -55.08 7.68 36.61
CA ARG A 318 -56.43 8.27 36.52
C ARG A 318 -56.48 9.77 36.79
N ASN A 319 -55.35 10.43 36.87
CA ASN A 319 -55.23 11.89 36.95
C ASN A 319 -54.54 12.41 35.68
N PRO A 320 -55.03 13.53 35.10
CA PRO A 320 -54.35 14.16 33.98
C PRO A 320 -53.20 15.04 34.48
N ASP A 321 -52.00 14.49 34.52
CA ASP A 321 -50.73 15.15 34.84
C ASP A 321 -50.06 15.75 33.59
N CYS A 322 -50.35 15.22 32.40
CA CYS A 322 -50.12 15.91 31.15
C CYS A 322 -51.19 16.99 30.92
N SER A 323 -50.75 18.21 30.58
CA SER A 323 -51.66 19.31 30.21
C SER A 323 -52.64 18.94 29.08
N ASP A 324 -52.24 18.01 28.20
CA ASP A 324 -53.00 17.49 27.07
C ASP A 324 -53.71 16.15 27.35
N ARG A 325 -53.67 15.65 28.60
CA ARG A 325 -54.21 14.34 29.04
C ARG A 325 -53.65 13.13 28.29
N SER A 326 -52.46 13.26 27.71
CA SER A 326 -51.82 12.22 26.89
C SER A 326 -51.31 11.02 27.69
N ASP A 327 -51.10 11.21 28.99
CA ASP A 327 -50.78 10.21 30.01
C ASP A 327 -51.93 9.25 30.34
N GLU A 328 -53.17 9.68 30.08
CA GLU A 328 -54.40 8.92 30.36
C GLU A 328 -55.10 8.42 29.09
N GLU A 329 -54.56 8.76 27.91
CA GLU A 329 -55.11 8.33 26.63
C GLU A 329 -54.61 6.91 26.28
N ARG A 330 -55.53 5.97 26.02
CA ARG A 330 -55.22 4.56 25.67
C ARG A 330 -54.43 3.76 26.72
N CYS A 331 -54.60 4.09 27.99
CA CYS A 331 -54.00 3.37 29.09
C CYS A 331 -54.51 1.91 29.25
N GLY A 332 -53.61 0.95 29.43
CA GLY A 332 -53.93 -0.44 29.80
C GLY A 332 -54.49 -1.30 28.66
N LEU A 333 -54.34 -0.84 27.43
CA LEU A 333 -54.51 -1.66 26.23
C LEU A 333 -53.17 -2.35 25.96
N ASN A 334 -53.22 -3.63 25.59
CA ASN A 334 -52.04 -4.36 25.13
C ASN A 334 -52.20 -4.51 23.62
N GLU A 335 -51.65 -3.57 22.87
CA GLU A 335 -51.68 -3.59 21.40
C GLU A 335 -50.88 -4.76 20.83
N CYS A 336 -49.94 -5.32 21.61
CA CYS A 336 -49.20 -6.53 21.28
C CYS A 336 -50.00 -7.84 21.45
N ALA A 337 -51.21 -7.79 22.00
CA ALA A 337 -52.03 -8.98 22.21
C ALA A 337 -52.56 -9.59 20.89
N THR A 338 -52.66 -8.81 19.82
CA THR A 338 -53.07 -9.30 18.49
C THR A 338 -52.21 -8.76 17.35
N ILE A 339 -51.83 -9.63 16.42
CA ILE A 339 -51.00 -9.27 15.24
C ILE A 339 -51.71 -8.24 14.33
N ALA A 340 -53.04 -8.24 14.32
CA ALA A 340 -53.84 -7.29 13.54
C ALA A 340 -53.80 -5.84 14.07
N SER A 341 -53.53 -5.64 15.37
CA SER A 341 -53.44 -4.32 16.00
C SER A 341 -52.05 -3.70 15.93
N ASN A 342 -50.99 -4.51 16.03
CA ASN A 342 -49.62 -4.02 16.04
C ASN A 342 -48.96 -4.00 14.65
N GLN A 343 -49.30 -4.92 13.75
CA GLN A 343 -48.69 -5.07 12.42
C GLN A 343 -47.14 -5.16 12.45
N CYS A 344 -46.56 -5.52 13.60
CA CYS A 344 -45.11 -5.68 13.73
C CYS A 344 -44.67 -6.98 13.05
N ALA A 345 -43.59 -6.93 12.28
CA ALA A 345 -43.08 -8.11 11.58
C ALA A 345 -42.49 -9.18 12.53
N GLN A 346 -41.80 -8.75 13.59
CA GLN A 346 -41.10 -9.65 14.52
C GLN A 346 -41.48 -9.40 15.98
N LEU A 347 -40.87 -8.41 16.65
CA LEU A 347 -41.10 -8.13 18.06
C LEU A 347 -42.03 -6.93 18.22
N CYS A 348 -42.97 -7.03 19.15
CA CYS A 348 -43.82 -5.92 19.58
C CYS A 348 -43.54 -5.66 21.05
N VAL A 349 -43.14 -4.43 21.36
CA VAL A 349 -42.89 -3.98 22.73
C VAL A 349 -44.04 -3.07 23.15
N ASP A 350 -44.80 -3.57 24.12
CA ASP A 350 -45.94 -2.88 24.72
C ASP A 350 -45.41 -1.85 25.74
N THR A 351 -45.88 -0.61 25.65
CA THR A 351 -45.59 0.46 26.59
C THR A 351 -46.89 0.88 27.28
N LEU A 352 -46.82 1.60 28.41
CA LEU A 352 -48.02 1.91 29.22
C LEU A 352 -49.14 2.64 28.45
N THR A 353 -48.80 3.36 27.37
CA THR A 353 -49.73 4.20 26.58
C THR A 353 -49.70 3.93 25.07
N SER A 354 -48.77 3.10 24.58
CA SER A 354 -48.57 2.81 23.14
C SER A 354 -47.82 1.49 22.95
N TYR A 355 -47.45 1.15 21.73
CA TYR A 355 -46.48 0.09 21.43
C TYR A 355 -45.47 0.61 20.40
N TYR A 356 -44.33 -0.09 20.29
CA TYR A 356 -43.43 0.04 19.14
C TYR A 356 -42.99 -1.34 18.66
N CYS A 357 -42.63 -1.42 17.38
CA CYS A 357 -42.08 -2.63 16.81
C CYS A 357 -40.56 -2.63 16.95
N ASP A 358 -40.01 -3.79 17.24
CA ASP A 358 -38.58 -4.02 17.33
C ASP A 358 -38.25 -5.30 16.54
N CYS A 359 -36.97 -5.53 16.31
CA CYS A 359 -36.50 -6.66 15.52
C CYS A 359 -35.67 -7.62 16.38
N ASN A 360 -35.68 -8.89 16.00
CA ASN A 360 -34.80 -9.88 16.61
C ASN A 360 -33.33 -9.52 16.34
N PRO A 361 -32.37 -9.96 17.17
CA PRO A 361 -30.95 -9.81 16.88
C PRO A 361 -30.62 -10.32 15.47
N GLY A 362 -29.80 -9.56 14.72
CA GLY A 362 -29.48 -9.85 13.32
C GLY A 362 -30.43 -9.19 12.30
N PHE A 363 -31.43 -8.44 12.76
CA PHE A 363 -32.35 -7.69 11.89
C PHE A 363 -32.38 -6.21 12.28
N ARG A 364 -32.62 -5.33 11.31
CA ARG A 364 -32.83 -3.89 11.54
C ARG A 364 -34.23 -3.45 11.14
N LEU A 365 -34.79 -2.49 11.86
CA LEU A 365 -36.13 -1.96 11.62
C LEU A 365 -36.11 -1.00 10.43
N LEU A 366 -37.03 -1.21 9.48
CA LEU A 366 -37.20 -0.37 8.30
C LEU A 366 -37.86 0.97 8.66
N ALA A 367 -37.75 1.95 7.76
CA ALA A 367 -38.29 3.30 7.93
C ALA A 367 -39.82 3.34 8.12
N ASP A 368 -40.52 2.25 7.83
CA ASP A 368 -41.96 2.10 8.10
C ASP A 368 -42.28 1.84 9.59
N GLY A 369 -41.25 1.63 10.42
CA GLY A 369 -41.36 1.38 11.85
C GLY A 369 -42.01 0.05 12.19
N LYS A 370 -42.12 -0.89 11.23
CA LYS A 370 -42.88 -2.14 11.38
C LYS A 370 -42.18 -3.35 10.79
N ALA A 371 -41.59 -3.21 9.60
CA ALA A 371 -40.91 -4.31 8.93
C ALA A 371 -39.45 -4.43 9.40
N CYS A 372 -38.96 -5.66 9.47
CA CYS A 372 -37.58 -5.97 9.84
C CYS A 372 -36.87 -6.55 8.64
N GLU A 373 -35.71 -6.02 8.29
CA GLU A 373 -34.84 -6.58 7.26
C GLU A 373 -33.60 -7.22 7.88
N ASP A 374 -33.16 -8.31 7.27
CA ASP A 374 -31.97 -9.05 7.67
C ASP A 374 -30.71 -8.21 7.46
N ILE A 375 -29.82 -8.19 8.45
CA ILE A 375 -28.54 -7.50 8.33
C ILE A 375 -27.58 -8.42 7.62
N ASN A 376 -27.10 -8.03 6.44
CA ASN A 376 -26.12 -8.85 5.72
C ASN A 376 -24.71 -8.60 6.25
N GLU A 377 -24.29 -9.37 7.26
CA GLU A 377 -23.01 -9.16 7.92
C GLU A 377 -21.82 -9.44 6.97
N CYS A 378 -22.01 -10.25 5.94
CA CYS A 378 -20.96 -10.52 4.94
C CYS A 378 -20.64 -9.30 4.06
N ILE A 379 -21.57 -8.34 3.93
CA ILE A 379 -21.37 -7.10 3.16
C ILE A 379 -21.03 -5.94 4.09
N GLU A 380 -21.78 -5.77 5.18
CA GLU A 380 -21.60 -4.63 6.08
C GLU A 380 -20.38 -4.79 7.00
N THR A 381 -20.02 -6.03 7.34
CA THR A 381 -18.82 -6.36 8.13
C THR A 381 -18.00 -7.46 7.44
N PRO A 382 -17.30 -7.16 6.33
CA PRO A 382 -16.57 -8.16 5.54
C PRO A 382 -15.52 -8.97 6.31
N TRP A 383 -15.09 -8.47 7.47
CA TRP A 383 -14.10 -9.09 8.36
C TRP A 383 -14.69 -10.02 9.43
N VAL A 384 -16.00 -10.26 9.41
CA VAL A 384 -16.67 -11.12 10.40
C VAL A 384 -16.19 -12.58 10.32
N CYS A 385 -15.89 -13.06 9.12
CA CYS A 385 -15.34 -14.39 8.87
C CYS A 385 -13.89 -14.29 8.41
N SER A 386 -13.03 -15.16 8.94
CA SER A 386 -11.62 -15.23 8.56
C SER A 386 -11.36 -15.62 7.10
N GLN A 387 -12.31 -16.32 6.46
CA GLN A 387 -12.22 -16.78 5.08
C GLN A 387 -13.53 -16.51 4.32
N LEU A 388 -14.43 -17.50 4.24
CA LEU A 388 -15.67 -17.40 3.45
C LEU A 388 -16.86 -17.10 4.37
N CYS A 389 -17.75 -16.21 3.94
CA CYS A 389 -18.94 -15.80 4.68
C CYS A 389 -20.21 -16.11 3.87
N ASP A 390 -21.16 -16.82 4.49
CA ASP A 390 -22.50 -17.03 3.96
C ASP A 390 -23.51 -16.36 4.87
N ASN A 391 -24.29 -15.42 4.33
CA ASN A 391 -25.38 -14.77 5.05
C ASN A 391 -26.57 -15.73 5.20
N ILE A 392 -27.16 -15.81 6.39
CA ILE A 392 -28.37 -16.59 6.67
C ILE A 392 -29.40 -15.67 7.33
N GLU A 393 -30.70 -15.92 7.20
CA GLU A 393 -31.69 -15.03 7.84
C GLU A 393 -31.48 -14.99 9.36
N GLY A 394 -31.17 -13.79 9.87
CA GLY A 394 -30.90 -13.46 11.27
C GLY A 394 -29.48 -13.69 11.76
N SER A 395 -28.55 -14.14 10.91
CA SER A 395 -27.14 -14.36 11.29
C SER A 395 -26.23 -14.63 10.08
N TYR A 396 -25.01 -15.11 10.33
CA TYR A 396 -24.08 -15.53 9.29
C TYR A 396 -23.45 -16.89 9.64
N TYR A 397 -22.93 -17.56 8.62
CA TYR A 397 -22.21 -18.81 8.76
C TYR A 397 -20.84 -18.74 8.07
N CYS A 398 -19.78 -18.76 8.87
CA CYS A 398 -18.41 -18.79 8.35
C CYS A 398 -18.04 -20.18 7.83
N LYS A 399 -17.59 -20.22 6.57
CA LYS A 399 -17.07 -21.40 5.89
C LYS A 399 -15.56 -21.29 5.73
N CYS A 400 -14.90 -22.44 5.77
CA CYS A 400 -13.47 -22.53 5.54
C CYS A 400 -13.19 -23.09 4.14
N GLY A 401 -12.12 -22.61 3.52
CA GLY A 401 -11.60 -23.12 2.27
C GLY A 401 -11.14 -24.57 2.37
N SER A 402 -10.84 -25.17 1.22
CA SER A 402 -10.36 -26.56 1.17
C SER A 402 -9.06 -26.72 1.96
N GLY A 403 -9.05 -27.65 2.93
CA GLY A 403 -7.90 -27.90 3.80
C GLY A 403 -7.91 -27.15 5.13
N TYR A 404 -8.85 -26.23 5.34
CA TYR A 404 -8.99 -25.49 6.58
C TYR A 404 -10.17 -26.02 7.41
N LEU A 405 -10.01 -26.03 8.74
CA LEU A 405 -11.06 -26.37 9.69
C LEU A 405 -11.48 -25.13 10.48
N ARG A 406 -12.78 -25.05 10.76
CA ARG A 406 -13.37 -23.98 11.57
C ARG A 406 -13.05 -24.22 13.04
N GLU A 407 -12.48 -23.23 13.68
CA GLU A 407 -12.15 -23.22 15.10
C GLU A 407 -13.43 -23.18 15.97
N PRO A 408 -13.32 -23.52 17.27
CA PRO A 408 -14.46 -23.50 18.19
C PRO A 408 -15.10 -22.11 18.38
N ASP A 409 -14.38 -21.04 18.03
CA ASP A 409 -14.90 -19.67 18.02
C ASP A 409 -15.98 -19.42 16.95
N GLY A 410 -16.10 -20.33 15.98
CA GLY A 410 -17.05 -20.22 14.89
C GLY A 410 -16.67 -19.19 13.80
N VAL A 411 -15.53 -18.53 13.86
CA VAL A 411 -15.16 -17.46 12.91
C VAL A 411 -13.79 -17.70 12.26
N THR A 412 -12.88 -18.36 12.96
CA THR A 412 -11.50 -18.56 12.51
C THR A 412 -11.34 -19.89 11.77
N CYS A 413 -10.58 -19.88 10.69
CA CYS A 413 -10.24 -21.05 9.89
C CYS A 413 -8.74 -21.32 9.94
N ARG A 414 -8.35 -22.50 10.44
CA ARG A 414 -6.93 -22.92 10.54
C ARG A 414 -6.63 -24.16 9.73
N GLN A 415 -5.37 -24.29 9.31
CA GLN A 415 -4.90 -25.47 8.58
C GLN A 415 -4.95 -26.73 9.47
N ASN A 416 -5.25 -27.91 8.91
CA ASN A 416 -5.32 -29.17 9.64
C ASN A 416 -4.29 -30.23 9.19
N SER A 417 -3.26 -29.80 8.47
CA SER A 417 -2.30 -30.70 7.81
C SER A 417 -1.28 -31.33 8.77
N GLY A 418 -1.13 -30.78 9.99
CA GLY A 418 -0.09 -31.19 10.94
C GLY A 418 1.33 -30.82 10.48
N ILE A 419 1.47 -30.00 9.43
CA ILE A 419 2.73 -29.45 8.94
C ILE A 419 2.83 -28.02 9.44
N GLU A 420 3.97 -27.68 10.04
CA GLU A 420 4.23 -26.32 10.50
C GLU A 420 4.61 -25.41 9.32
N PRO A 421 3.87 -24.32 9.10
CA PRO A 421 4.21 -23.34 8.07
C PRO A 421 5.42 -22.51 8.53
N TYR A 422 6.29 -22.18 7.57
CA TYR A 422 7.43 -21.29 7.79
C TYR A 422 7.54 -20.25 6.68
N ILE A 423 8.19 -19.14 6.99
CA ILE A 423 8.48 -18.04 6.07
C ILE A 423 9.92 -18.20 5.61
N LEU A 424 10.12 -18.31 4.30
CA LEU A 424 11.43 -18.21 3.66
C LEU A 424 11.65 -16.76 3.27
N PHE A 425 12.79 -16.18 3.60
CA PHE A 425 13.08 -14.79 3.24
C PHE A 425 14.55 -14.60 2.86
N SER A 426 14.79 -13.66 1.95
CA SER A 426 16.13 -13.22 1.55
C SER A 426 16.63 -12.13 2.48
N ASN A 427 17.90 -12.19 2.81
CA ASN A 427 18.55 -11.27 3.73
C ASN A 427 19.99 -11.03 3.22
N ARG A 428 20.13 -10.12 2.25
CA ARG A 428 21.35 -9.75 1.50
C ARG A 428 22.13 -10.96 0.95
N TYR A 429 23.06 -11.52 1.72
CA TYR A 429 23.91 -12.67 1.34
C TYR A 429 23.34 -14.04 1.71
N TYR A 430 22.22 -14.04 2.44
CA TYR A 430 21.64 -15.21 3.07
C TYR A 430 20.21 -15.44 2.60
N ILE A 431 19.80 -16.70 2.60
CA ILE A 431 18.39 -17.07 2.62
C ILE A 431 18.16 -17.78 3.96
N ARG A 432 17.15 -17.33 4.69
CA ARG A 432 16.80 -17.80 6.03
C ARG A 432 15.35 -18.26 6.06
N LYS A 433 15.02 -19.08 7.04
CA LYS A 433 13.63 -19.45 7.34
C LYS A 433 13.31 -19.20 8.81
N ILE A 434 12.04 -18.94 9.09
CA ILE A 434 11.49 -18.76 10.43
C ILE A 434 10.08 -19.36 10.46
N ALA A 435 9.66 -19.96 11.57
CA ALA A 435 8.26 -20.38 11.72
C ALA A 435 7.33 -19.15 11.76
N VAL A 436 6.07 -19.31 11.34
CA VAL A 436 5.09 -18.20 11.29
C VAL A 436 4.71 -17.60 12.65
N ASP A 437 5.05 -18.30 13.74
CA ASP A 437 4.88 -17.83 15.12
C ASP A 437 6.11 -17.07 15.63
N GLY A 438 7.18 -16.98 14.84
CA GLY A 438 8.44 -16.33 15.20
C GLY A 438 9.49 -17.27 15.82
N SER A 439 9.19 -18.56 15.97
CA SER A 439 10.15 -19.57 16.44
C SER A 439 11.05 -20.10 15.31
N ASP A 440 12.02 -20.96 15.64
CA ASP A 440 12.84 -21.72 14.68
C ASP A 440 13.52 -20.89 13.57
N TYR A 441 14.22 -19.84 13.99
CA TYR A 441 15.03 -19.01 13.11
C TYR A 441 16.30 -19.74 12.63
N GLU A 442 16.34 -20.13 11.36
CA GLU A 442 17.40 -20.96 10.79
C GLU A 442 18.01 -20.37 9.50
N LEU A 443 19.30 -20.62 9.30
CA LEU A 443 20.01 -20.31 8.06
C LEU A 443 19.83 -21.45 7.04
N VAL A 444 19.38 -21.13 5.83
CA VAL A 444 19.16 -22.11 4.76
C VAL A 444 20.37 -22.18 3.82
N THR A 445 20.83 -21.03 3.33
CA THR A 445 22.05 -20.94 2.51
C THR A 445 22.76 -19.60 2.71
N GLN A 446 24.06 -19.59 2.50
CA GLN A 446 24.95 -18.44 2.59
C GLN A 446 25.88 -18.36 1.37
N GLY A 447 26.62 -17.26 1.24
CA GLY A 447 27.57 -17.04 0.14
C GLY A 447 26.87 -16.77 -1.19
N LEU A 448 25.70 -16.14 -1.15
CA LEU A 448 25.06 -15.54 -2.31
C LEU A 448 25.65 -14.13 -2.49
N GLY A 449 25.70 -13.61 -3.70
CA GLY A 449 26.22 -12.27 -3.94
C GLY A 449 25.25 -11.20 -3.43
N TYR A 450 24.05 -11.14 -3.99
CA TYR A 450 22.93 -10.41 -3.39
C TYR A 450 21.63 -11.09 -3.78
N SER A 451 21.01 -11.77 -2.82
CA SER A 451 19.73 -12.44 -3.02
C SER A 451 18.60 -11.41 -2.99
N GLY A 452 18.03 -11.10 -4.15
CA GLY A 452 16.90 -10.19 -4.27
C GLY A 452 15.59 -10.88 -3.89
N THR A 453 14.92 -11.46 -4.89
CA THR A 453 13.67 -12.22 -4.71
C THR A 453 13.93 -13.72 -4.52
N ASN A 454 13.03 -14.40 -3.82
CA ASN A 454 13.06 -15.85 -3.67
C ASN A 454 11.66 -16.43 -3.89
N THR A 455 11.57 -17.70 -4.24
CA THR A 455 10.30 -18.43 -4.27
C THR A 455 10.59 -19.90 -4.11
N SER A 456 9.54 -20.72 -3.93
CA SER A 456 9.74 -22.14 -3.75
C SER A 456 8.60 -22.97 -4.31
N THR A 457 8.90 -24.25 -4.53
CA THR A 457 7.92 -25.30 -4.75
C THR A 457 7.96 -26.26 -3.57
N HIS A 458 6.84 -26.37 -2.86
CA HIS A 458 6.67 -27.35 -1.79
C HIS A 458 6.75 -28.77 -2.35
N ARG A 459 6.07 -29.04 -3.48
CA ARG A 459 6.06 -30.38 -4.11
C ARG A 459 7.42 -30.77 -4.69
N GLY A 460 8.12 -29.83 -5.33
CA GLY A 460 9.45 -30.09 -5.87
C GLY A 460 10.54 -30.13 -4.79
N GLN A 461 10.21 -29.71 -3.55
CA GLN A 461 11.16 -29.45 -2.47
C GLN A 461 12.35 -28.60 -2.90
N ARG A 462 12.08 -27.56 -3.71
CA ARG A 462 13.10 -26.70 -4.30
C ARG A 462 12.77 -25.24 -4.06
N MET A 463 13.82 -24.45 -3.91
CA MET A 463 13.78 -23.00 -3.88
C MET A 463 14.51 -22.43 -5.09
N TYR A 464 14.09 -21.23 -5.47
CA TYR A 464 14.63 -20.44 -6.56
C TYR A 464 14.88 -19.04 -6.03
N TRP A 465 15.93 -18.38 -6.51
CA TRP A 465 16.24 -17.00 -6.10
C TRP A 465 16.92 -16.26 -7.24
N THR A 466 16.79 -14.93 -7.24
CA THR A 466 17.59 -14.05 -8.08
C THR A 466 18.84 -13.63 -7.32
N ASP A 467 19.99 -13.68 -7.99
CA ASP A 467 21.22 -13.05 -7.52
C ASP A 467 21.49 -11.83 -8.39
N VAL A 468 21.23 -10.64 -7.86
CA VAL A 468 21.30 -9.37 -8.60
C VAL A 468 22.76 -9.06 -8.97
N THR A 469 23.71 -9.34 -8.08
CA THR A 469 25.13 -9.09 -8.36
C THR A 469 25.69 -10.01 -9.44
N ALA A 470 25.32 -11.29 -9.41
CA ALA A 470 25.75 -12.27 -10.39
C ALA A 470 24.85 -12.31 -11.64
N LYS A 471 23.77 -11.51 -11.67
CA LYS A 471 22.80 -11.39 -12.77
C LYS A 471 22.22 -12.73 -13.21
N GLN A 472 21.86 -13.55 -12.24
CA GLN A 472 21.51 -14.95 -12.46
C GLN A 472 20.34 -15.41 -11.60
N ILE A 473 19.69 -16.50 -12.03
CA ILE A 473 18.70 -17.21 -11.22
C ILE A 473 19.29 -18.53 -10.77
N GLY A 474 19.32 -18.74 -9.45
CA GLY A 474 19.75 -19.97 -8.82
C GLY A 474 18.57 -20.87 -8.45
N SER A 475 18.84 -22.17 -8.34
CA SER A 475 17.92 -23.18 -7.81
C SER A 475 18.65 -24.17 -6.92
N MET A 476 18.01 -24.63 -5.84
CA MET A 476 18.51 -25.71 -5.00
C MET A 476 17.35 -26.42 -4.31
N LYS A 477 17.61 -27.62 -3.79
CA LYS A 477 16.64 -28.31 -2.92
C LYS A 477 16.68 -27.74 -1.50
N PHE A 478 15.59 -27.92 -0.74
CA PHE A 478 15.54 -27.48 0.67
C PHE A 478 16.56 -28.18 1.58
N ASP A 479 17.06 -29.35 1.18
CA ASP A 479 18.16 -30.06 1.87
C ASP A 479 19.56 -29.47 1.58
N GLY A 480 19.63 -28.41 0.76
CA GLY A 480 20.87 -27.77 0.32
C GLY A 480 21.59 -28.48 -0.82
N THR A 481 21.05 -29.59 -1.33
CA THR A 481 21.65 -30.35 -2.44
C THR A 481 21.18 -29.83 -3.81
N ASP A 482 21.86 -30.28 -4.87
CA ASP A 482 21.51 -29.97 -6.26
C ASP A 482 21.40 -28.47 -6.59
N LYS A 483 22.33 -27.68 -6.03
CA LYS A 483 22.49 -26.25 -6.31
C LYS A 483 22.96 -26.05 -7.76
N LYS A 484 22.17 -25.30 -8.53
CA LYS A 484 22.37 -25.06 -9.97
C LYS A 484 22.08 -23.59 -10.30
N THR A 485 22.82 -23.06 -11.26
CA THR A 485 22.49 -21.80 -11.92
C THR A 485 21.66 -22.11 -13.16
N LEU A 486 20.45 -21.55 -13.25
CA LEU A 486 19.54 -21.78 -14.38
C LEU A 486 19.82 -20.82 -15.53
N PHE A 487 19.94 -19.54 -15.21
CA PHE A 487 20.22 -18.46 -16.16
C PHE A 487 21.44 -17.70 -15.68
N HIS A 488 22.51 -17.66 -16.46
CA HIS A 488 23.77 -17.04 -16.06
C HIS A 488 24.01 -15.75 -16.84
N ARG A 489 24.15 -14.61 -16.16
CA ARG A 489 24.32 -13.26 -16.75
C ARG A 489 23.22 -12.86 -17.73
N GLU A 490 22.06 -13.51 -17.65
CA GLU A 490 20.90 -13.31 -18.50
C GLU A 490 19.74 -12.59 -17.81
N VAL A 491 19.89 -12.31 -16.52
CA VAL A 491 18.89 -11.67 -15.65
C VAL A 491 19.56 -10.46 -15.01
N PRO A 492 19.76 -9.37 -15.76
CA PRO A 492 20.50 -8.19 -15.30
C PRO A 492 19.92 -7.55 -14.05
N ASP A 493 18.59 -7.55 -13.89
CA ASP A 493 17.92 -6.98 -12.74
C ASP A 493 16.63 -7.75 -12.43
N GLY A 494 16.83 -8.95 -11.88
CA GLY A 494 15.77 -9.90 -11.58
C GLY A 494 14.98 -9.51 -10.35
N GLU A 495 13.82 -8.92 -10.59
CA GLU A 495 12.81 -8.59 -9.60
C GLU A 495 11.82 -9.77 -9.46
N GLY A 496 10.61 -9.51 -8.95
CA GLY A 496 9.60 -10.48 -8.53
C GLY A 496 9.63 -11.82 -9.26
N LEU A 497 9.91 -12.88 -8.49
CA LEU A 497 10.05 -14.26 -8.94
C LEU A 497 8.89 -15.10 -8.41
N ALA A 498 8.23 -15.86 -9.28
CA ALA A 498 7.13 -16.71 -8.88
C ALA A 498 7.16 -18.06 -9.61
N VAL A 499 6.81 -19.12 -8.88
CA VAL A 499 6.67 -20.47 -9.42
C VAL A 499 5.20 -20.81 -9.61
N GLU A 500 4.86 -21.25 -10.81
CA GLU A 500 3.59 -21.87 -11.12
C GLU A 500 3.74 -23.39 -10.86
N TRP A 501 3.13 -23.89 -9.79
CA TRP A 501 3.37 -25.24 -9.27
C TRP A 501 2.52 -26.34 -9.93
N VAL A 502 1.49 -25.99 -10.70
CA VAL A 502 0.60 -26.96 -11.36
C VAL A 502 1.27 -27.53 -12.61
N THR A 503 1.71 -26.67 -13.52
CA THR A 503 2.41 -27.02 -14.78
C THR A 503 3.93 -26.94 -14.68
N GLY A 504 4.45 -26.40 -13.57
CA GLY A 504 5.88 -26.35 -13.29
C GLY A 504 6.60 -25.34 -14.17
N LYS A 505 6.24 -24.06 -14.04
CA LYS A 505 6.87 -22.94 -14.77
C LYS A 505 7.44 -21.92 -13.81
N LEU A 506 8.52 -21.27 -14.24
CA LEU A 506 9.18 -20.20 -13.51
C LEU A 506 8.95 -18.88 -14.22
N TYR A 507 8.36 -17.91 -13.52
CA TYR A 507 8.09 -16.56 -14.02
C TYR A 507 8.93 -15.55 -13.24
N TRP A 508 9.46 -14.54 -13.94
CA TRP A 508 10.16 -13.44 -13.28
C TRP A 508 10.01 -12.13 -14.05
N LEU A 509 10.04 -11.03 -13.30
CA LEU A 509 10.13 -9.69 -13.84
C LEU A 509 11.61 -9.29 -13.93
N ASP A 510 11.94 -8.55 -14.98
CA ASP A 510 13.26 -7.94 -15.10
C ASP A 510 13.12 -6.44 -15.33
N ALA A 511 13.61 -5.64 -14.37
CA ALA A 511 13.46 -4.19 -14.38
C ALA A 511 14.34 -3.53 -15.45
N THR A 512 15.52 -4.08 -15.71
CA THR A 512 16.44 -3.58 -16.75
C THR A 512 15.96 -3.93 -18.16
N LEU A 513 15.48 -5.17 -18.36
CA LEU A 513 14.95 -5.63 -19.65
C LEU A 513 13.52 -5.15 -19.91
N ARG A 514 12.83 -4.66 -18.86
CA ARG A 514 11.46 -4.14 -18.89
C ARG A 514 10.49 -5.16 -19.47
N ALA A 515 10.53 -6.36 -18.92
CA ALA A 515 9.76 -7.49 -19.43
C ALA A 515 9.42 -8.50 -18.34
N LEU A 516 8.35 -9.25 -18.60
CA LEU A 516 8.00 -10.47 -17.89
C LEU A 516 8.49 -11.67 -18.71
N HIS A 517 9.20 -12.58 -18.05
CA HIS A 517 9.74 -13.79 -18.66
C HIS A 517 9.12 -15.04 -18.05
N VAL A 518 9.11 -16.13 -18.82
CA VAL A 518 8.69 -17.46 -18.39
C VAL A 518 9.65 -18.52 -18.89
N SER A 519 9.83 -19.59 -18.12
CA SER A 519 10.63 -20.76 -18.51
C SER A 519 10.16 -22.04 -17.82
N GLU A 520 10.70 -23.17 -18.25
CA GLU A 520 10.59 -24.42 -17.49
C GLU A 520 11.39 -24.35 -16.18
N LEU A 521 10.96 -25.05 -15.14
CA LEU A 521 11.64 -25.08 -13.83
C LEU A 521 13.10 -25.58 -13.85
N ASN A 522 13.51 -26.22 -14.95
CA ASN A 522 14.88 -26.68 -15.18
C ASN A 522 15.76 -25.65 -15.92
N GLY A 523 15.24 -24.46 -16.22
CA GLY A 523 15.92 -23.40 -16.97
C GLY A 523 15.87 -23.54 -18.49
N THR A 524 15.12 -24.51 -19.03
CA THR A 524 14.95 -24.66 -20.49
C THR A 524 13.77 -23.84 -21.02
N SER A 525 13.72 -23.64 -22.34
CA SER A 525 12.59 -23.02 -23.02
C SER A 525 12.21 -21.63 -22.49
N LYS A 526 13.19 -20.72 -22.36
CA LYS A 526 12.94 -19.33 -21.96
C LYS A 526 12.19 -18.53 -23.04
N LEU A 527 11.17 -17.81 -22.62
CA LEU A 527 10.34 -16.93 -23.44
C LEU A 527 10.16 -15.58 -22.73
N THR A 528 10.31 -14.49 -23.48
CA THR A 528 9.86 -13.15 -23.10
C THR A 528 8.36 -13.08 -23.33
N LEU A 529 7.59 -13.24 -22.24
CA LEU A 529 6.14 -13.39 -22.30
C LEU A 529 5.44 -12.07 -22.62
N MET A 530 5.84 -10.99 -21.95
CA MET A 530 5.29 -9.65 -22.15
C MET A 530 6.41 -8.62 -22.08
N LYS A 531 6.33 -7.62 -22.96
CA LYS A 531 7.28 -6.50 -23.04
C LYS A 531 6.61 -5.28 -23.66
N GLY A 532 7.03 -4.08 -23.25
CA GLY A 532 6.52 -2.83 -23.81
C GLY A 532 5.29 -2.33 -23.07
N CYS A 533 4.25 -1.92 -23.79
CA CYS A 533 3.03 -1.37 -23.20
C CYS A 533 1.88 -2.36 -23.28
N ILE A 534 1.05 -2.41 -22.23
CA ILE A 534 -0.11 -3.31 -22.17
C ILE A 534 -1.38 -2.68 -22.73
N ASP A 535 -1.47 -1.35 -22.78
CA ASP A 535 -2.62 -0.62 -23.27
C ASP A 535 -2.37 -0.03 -24.67
N VAL A 536 -3.46 0.16 -25.42
CA VAL A 536 -3.43 0.74 -26.77
C VAL A 536 -2.90 2.17 -26.77
N ASN A 537 -3.16 2.92 -25.70
CA ASN A 537 -2.75 4.32 -25.55
C ASN A 537 -1.29 4.48 -25.11
N ARG A 538 -0.56 3.38 -24.85
CA ARG A 538 0.83 3.37 -24.37
C ARG A 538 1.04 4.16 -23.08
N THR A 539 0.05 4.11 -22.20
CA THR A 539 0.07 4.76 -20.89
C THR A 539 0.75 3.88 -19.85
N TYR A 540 0.49 2.58 -19.90
CA TYR A 540 0.96 1.60 -18.93
C TYR A 540 1.95 0.67 -19.63
N CYS A 541 3.23 0.95 -19.38
CA CYS A 541 4.33 0.20 -19.96
C CYS A 541 5.22 -0.36 -18.87
N PHE A 542 5.92 -1.45 -19.18
CA PHE A 542 6.96 -1.99 -18.35
C PHE A 542 8.09 -0.95 -18.25
N HIS A 543 8.18 -0.27 -17.12
CA HIS A 543 9.18 0.75 -16.85
C HIS A 543 10.09 0.34 -15.70
N SER A 544 9.47 0.01 -14.56
CA SER A 544 10.12 -0.50 -13.37
C SER A 544 9.24 -1.57 -12.73
N PRO A 545 9.06 -2.73 -13.39
CA PRO A 545 8.28 -3.82 -12.86
C PRO A 545 8.94 -4.39 -11.59
N ARG A 546 8.14 -4.74 -10.58
CA ARG A 546 8.69 -5.14 -9.28
C ARG A 546 8.09 -6.41 -8.69
N ALA A 547 6.87 -6.38 -8.19
CA ALA A 547 6.28 -7.53 -7.52
C ALA A 547 5.48 -8.40 -8.51
N LEU A 548 5.52 -9.73 -8.32
CA LEU A 548 4.82 -10.70 -9.16
C LEU A 548 4.11 -11.73 -8.29
N ALA A 549 2.84 -11.99 -8.56
CA ALA A 549 2.06 -13.03 -7.90
C ALA A 549 1.22 -13.82 -8.91
N LEU A 550 1.14 -15.14 -8.73
CA LEU A 550 0.45 -16.05 -9.66
C LEU A 550 -0.75 -16.71 -8.98
N HIS A 551 -1.83 -16.91 -9.74
CA HIS A 551 -3.04 -17.63 -9.33
C HIS A 551 -3.35 -18.78 -10.29
N PRO A 552 -2.71 -19.96 -10.12
CA PRO A 552 -2.87 -21.12 -11.01
C PRO A 552 -4.32 -21.57 -11.23
N LYS A 553 -5.14 -21.62 -10.18
CA LYS A 553 -6.56 -22.03 -10.26
C LYS A 553 -7.42 -21.16 -11.18
N ARG A 554 -7.06 -19.88 -11.35
CA ARG A 554 -7.77 -18.91 -12.22
C ARG A 554 -7.00 -18.64 -13.52
N SER A 555 -5.86 -19.30 -13.72
CA SER A 555 -4.91 -19.02 -14.82
C SER A 555 -4.45 -17.57 -14.90
N LEU A 556 -4.41 -16.83 -13.78
CA LEU A 556 -4.04 -15.40 -13.76
C LEU A 556 -2.64 -15.18 -13.19
N LEU A 557 -2.00 -14.12 -13.64
CA LEU A 557 -0.85 -13.49 -13.00
C LEU A 557 -1.14 -12.02 -12.74
N PHE A 558 -0.50 -11.47 -11.71
CA PHE A 558 -0.58 -10.08 -11.31
C PHE A 558 0.82 -9.54 -11.11
N TRP A 559 1.05 -8.31 -11.53
CA TRP A 559 2.32 -7.63 -11.30
C TRP A 559 2.13 -6.16 -10.95
N THR A 560 3.18 -5.57 -10.40
CA THR A 560 3.26 -4.14 -10.10
C THR A 560 4.35 -3.48 -10.93
N ASP A 561 4.14 -2.22 -11.30
CA ASP A 561 5.15 -1.37 -11.92
C ASP A 561 5.24 -0.05 -11.16
N LEU A 562 6.48 0.36 -10.85
CA LEU A 562 6.84 1.56 -10.10
C LEU A 562 7.27 2.73 -11.00
N GLY A 563 7.05 2.62 -12.32
CA GLY A 563 7.41 3.67 -13.25
C GLY A 563 6.71 5.00 -12.97
N LEU A 564 6.97 5.99 -13.83
CA LEU A 564 6.38 7.35 -13.72
C LEU A 564 4.85 7.34 -13.60
N LYS A 565 4.19 6.36 -14.22
CA LYS A 565 2.79 6.04 -13.98
C LYS A 565 2.72 4.67 -13.30
N PRO A 566 2.62 4.62 -11.97
CA PRO A 566 2.60 3.37 -11.25
C PRO A 566 1.24 2.68 -11.39
N TYR A 567 1.24 1.36 -11.49
CA TYR A 567 0.02 0.58 -11.64
C TYR A 567 0.19 -0.85 -11.14
N ILE A 568 -0.95 -1.48 -10.89
CA ILE A 568 -1.06 -2.92 -10.69
C ILE A 568 -1.86 -3.47 -11.86
N ALA A 569 -1.37 -4.51 -12.51
CA ALA A 569 -2.02 -5.12 -13.66
C ALA A 569 -2.13 -6.63 -13.52
N LYS A 570 -2.99 -7.21 -14.37
CA LYS A 570 -3.21 -8.65 -14.46
C LYS A 570 -3.26 -9.12 -15.90
N ALA A 571 -2.91 -10.38 -16.11
CA ALA A 571 -3.00 -11.07 -17.39
C ALA A 571 -3.23 -12.57 -17.14
N TYR A 572 -3.52 -13.32 -18.19
CA TYR A 572 -3.48 -14.78 -18.11
C TYR A 572 -2.03 -15.28 -18.02
N LEU A 573 -1.83 -16.51 -17.52
CA LEU A 573 -0.50 -17.13 -17.39
C LEU A 573 0.23 -17.34 -18.71
N ASN A 574 -0.48 -17.30 -19.84
CA ASN A 574 0.07 -17.30 -21.20
C ASN A 574 0.39 -15.89 -21.74
N GLY A 575 0.16 -14.83 -20.94
CA GLY A 575 0.41 -13.43 -21.30
C GLY A 575 -0.75 -12.72 -22.00
N ASP A 576 -1.86 -13.41 -22.25
CA ASP A 576 -3.00 -12.82 -22.96
C ASP A 576 -3.88 -11.96 -22.05
N ASN A 577 -4.68 -11.08 -22.66
CA ASN A 577 -5.69 -10.25 -22.00
C ASN A 577 -5.13 -9.41 -20.83
N ALA A 578 -3.95 -8.82 -21.04
CA ALA A 578 -3.34 -7.91 -20.09
C ALA A 578 -4.21 -6.66 -19.88
N GLN A 579 -4.49 -6.33 -18.62
CA GLN A 579 -5.32 -5.19 -18.23
C GLN A 579 -4.84 -4.59 -16.91
N THR A 580 -5.02 -3.29 -16.74
CA THR A 580 -4.77 -2.61 -15.47
C THR A 580 -5.89 -2.90 -14.48
N VAL A 581 -5.52 -3.05 -13.20
CA VAL A 581 -6.43 -3.34 -12.09
C VAL A 581 -6.52 -2.13 -11.17
N ILE A 582 -5.38 -1.60 -10.73
CA ILE A 582 -5.32 -0.39 -9.89
C ILE A 582 -4.44 0.65 -10.59
N THR A 583 -4.98 1.86 -10.77
CA THR A 583 -4.31 2.97 -11.45
C THR A 583 -4.44 4.32 -10.73
N THR A 584 -5.29 4.41 -9.70
CA THR A 584 -5.55 5.64 -8.95
C THR A 584 -5.03 5.51 -7.52
N VAL A 585 -4.56 6.61 -6.93
CA VAL A 585 -4.06 6.63 -5.54
C VAL A 585 -3.04 5.51 -5.30
N VAL A 586 -2.07 5.38 -6.20
CA VAL A 586 -0.97 4.41 -6.11
C VAL A 586 0.31 5.20 -6.34
N GLY A 587 1.26 5.03 -5.43
CA GLY A 587 2.60 5.62 -5.52
C GLY A 587 3.59 4.55 -5.92
N TRP A 588 4.12 3.80 -4.96
CA TRP A 588 5.12 2.76 -5.23
C TRP A 588 4.63 1.39 -4.77
N PRO A 589 3.84 0.67 -5.58
CA PRO A 589 3.32 -0.66 -5.26
C PRO A 589 4.47 -1.69 -5.26
N SER A 590 5.19 -1.74 -4.15
CA SER A 590 6.46 -2.45 -3.95
C SER A 590 6.31 -3.95 -3.73
N ALA A 591 5.18 -4.36 -3.17
CA ALA A 591 4.92 -5.72 -2.71
C ALA A 591 3.56 -6.20 -3.19
N LEU A 592 3.41 -7.49 -3.49
CA LEU A 592 2.15 -8.08 -3.94
C LEU A 592 2.00 -9.54 -3.49
N THR A 593 0.85 -9.90 -2.94
CA THR A 593 0.46 -11.29 -2.66
C THR A 593 -1.03 -11.51 -2.93
N ILE A 594 -1.42 -12.77 -3.04
CA ILE A 594 -2.79 -13.20 -3.29
C ILE A 594 -3.26 -14.08 -2.14
N ASP A 595 -4.49 -13.87 -1.68
CA ASP A 595 -5.24 -14.89 -0.94
C ASP A 595 -6.05 -15.74 -1.93
N TYR A 596 -5.67 -17.00 -2.06
CA TYR A 596 -6.30 -17.96 -2.97
C TYR A 596 -7.67 -18.45 -2.50
N VAL A 597 -8.00 -18.28 -1.21
CA VAL A 597 -9.27 -18.73 -0.65
C VAL A 597 -10.35 -17.69 -0.88
N THR A 598 -10.08 -16.43 -0.52
CA THR A 598 -11.04 -15.33 -0.69
C THR A 598 -10.89 -14.59 -2.02
N GLU A 599 -9.90 -14.96 -2.84
CA GLU A 599 -9.66 -14.38 -4.16
C GLU A 599 -9.42 -12.86 -4.11
N ARG A 600 -8.57 -12.43 -3.16
CA ARG A 600 -8.17 -11.02 -2.95
C ARG A 600 -6.70 -10.82 -3.27
N ILE A 601 -6.38 -9.61 -3.72
CA ILE A 601 -5.00 -9.15 -3.88
C ILE A 601 -4.64 -8.22 -2.73
N TYR A 602 -3.42 -8.34 -2.24
CA TYR A 602 -2.85 -7.51 -1.19
C TYR A 602 -1.56 -6.89 -1.72
N TRP A 603 -1.39 -5.59 -1.55
CA TRP A 603 -0.16 -4.90 -1.94
C TRP A 603 0.30 -3.93 -0.88
N GLY A 604 1.62 -3.77 -0.83
CA GLY A 604 2.28 -2.71 -0.07
C GLY A 604 2.60 -1.55 -1.00
N ASP A 605 2.29 -0.34 -0.58
CA ASP A 605 2.71 0.88 -1.26
C ASP A 605 3.75 1.60 -0.39
N ALA A 606 5.01 1.58 -0.85
CA ALA A 606 6.13 2.17 -0.12
C ALA A 606 6.12 3.71 -0.13
N HIS A 607 5.44 4.34 -1.09
CA HIS A 607 5.34 5.81 -1.13
C HIS A 607 4.18 6.30 -0.27
N LEU A 608 3.03 5.63 -0.35
CA LEU A 608 1.84 5.98 0.46
C LEU A 608 1.91 5.47 1.91
N ASN A 609 2.95 4.70 2.24
CA ASN A 609 3.13 4.05 3.55
C ASN A 609 1.86 3.31 3.99
N ALA A 610 1.36 2.44 3.11
CA ALA A 610 0.09 1.77 3.31
C ALA A 610 0.10 0.34 2.75
N ILE A 611 -0.51 -0.57 3.51
CA ILE A 611 -0.88 -1.89 3.01
C ILE A 611 -2.35 -1.84 2.63
N GLN A 612 -2.69 -2.32 1.45
CA GLN A 612 -4.02 -2.23 0.88
C GLN A 612 -4.43 -3.57 0.27
N PHE A 613 -5.73 -3.78 0.17
CA PHE A 613 -6.29 -4.96 -0.45
C PHE A 613 -7.56 -4.67 -1.22
N SER A 614 -7.87 -5.53 -2.18
CA SER A 614 -9.06 -5.45 -3.01
C SER A 614 -9.41 -6.83 -3.56
N ASP A 615 -10.55 -6.92 -4.23
CA ASP A 615 -10.84 -8.07 -5.08
C ASP A 615 -9.85 -8.13 -6.26
N MET A 616 -9.76 -9.28 -6.95
CA MET A 616 -8.90 -9.47 -8.13
C MET A 616 -9.20 -8.53 -9.32
N ASP A 617 -10.36 -7.88 -9.33
CA ASP A 617 -10.76 -6.88 -10.32
C ASP A 617 -10.47 -5.43 -9.88
N GLY A 618 -9.95 -5.23 -8.66
CA GLY A 618 -9.64 -3.90 -8.11
C GLY A 618 -10.81 -3.22 -7.40
N ASN A 619 -11.97 -3.87 -7.34
CA ASN A 619 -13.15 -3.42 -6.61
C ASN A 619 -13.00 -3.64 -5.09
N ASN A 620 -13.86 -2.99 -4.31
CA ASN A 620 -13.89 -3.10 -2.85
C ASN A 620 -12.49 -2.89 -2.24
N ARG A 621 -11.88 -1.76 -2.60
CA ARG A 621 -10.54 -1.40 -2.15
C ARG A 621 -10.59 -0.91 -0.71
N HIS A 622 -9.77 -1.52 0.14
CA HIS A 622 -9.63 -1.18 1.55
C HIS A 622 -8.16 -0.92 1.91
N ARG A 623 -7.95 0.00 2.86
CA ARG A 623 -6.65 0.21 3.50
C ARG A 623 -6.62 -0.57 4.82
N LEU A 624 -5.53 -1.29 5.05
CA LEU A 624 -5.28 -1.98 6.30
C LEU A 624 -4.72 -0.97 7.32
N TYR A 625 -5.42 -0.78 8.44
CA TYR A 625 -4.99 0.10 9.52
C TYR A 625 -4.27 -0.69 10.60
N LEU A 626 -2.99 -0.38 10.83
CA LEU A 626 -2.16 -1.09 11.79
C LEU A 626 -2.04 -0.29 13.08
N ASN A 627 -2.72 -0.75 14.13
CA ASN A 627 -2.62 -0.14 15.45
C ASN A 627 -1.19 -0.28 15.99
N GLY A 628 -0.45 0.84 16.07
CA GLY A 628 0.92 0.89 16.57
C GLY A 628 2.01 0.97 15.48
N LEU A 629 1.64 1.02 14.20
CA LEU A 629 2.58 1.28 13.09
C LEU A 629 1.91 2.16 12.03
N ASN A 630 2.09 3.49 12.16
CA ASN A 630 1.35 4.46 11.34
C ASN A 630 1.87 4.60 9.91
N GLN A 631 3.10 4.16 9.62
CA GLN A 631 3.75 4.33 8.31
C GLN A 631 4.53 3.07 7.88
N PRO A 632 3.85 1.95 7.56
CA PRO A 632 4.51 0.74 7.07
C PRO A 632 5.08 0.95 5.66
N MET A 633 6.39 0.81 5.50
CA MET A 633 7.05 0.85 4.19
C MET A 633 7.29 -0.58 3.69
N ALA A 634 6.18 -1.24 3.33
CA ALA A 634 6.16 -2.66 2.98
C ALA A 634 6.92 -2.95 1.68
N PHE A 635 8.01 -3.70 1.74
CA PHE A 635 8.87 -3.99 0.59
C PHE A 635 8.54 -5.34 -0.07
N ALA A 636 8.18 -6.35 0.71
CA ALA A 636 7.62 -7.62 0.26
C ALA A 636 6.51 -8.06 1.22
N ILE A 637 5.57 -8.89 0.73
CA ILE A 637 4.37 -9.25 1.46
C ILE A 637 3.93 -10.68 1.11
N THR A 638 3.41 -11.41 2.08
CA THR A 638 2.81 -12.72 1.86
C THR A 638 1.62 -12.93 2.82
N PHE A 639 0.71 -13.81 2.44
CA PHE A 639 -0.53 -14.06 3.18
C PHE A 639 -0.67 -15.55 3.48
N PHE A 640 -1.07 -15.89 4.71
CA PHE A 640 -1.40 -17.26 5.09
C PHE A 640 -2.41 -17.32 6.24
N GLU A 641 -3.38 -18.23 6.13
CA GLU A 641 -4.55 -18.34 7.02
C GLU A 641 -5.38 -17.05 7.04
N SER A 642 -5.11 -16.18 8.02
CA SER A 642 -5.77 -14.89 8.22
C SER A 642 -4.77 -13.77 8.51
N TYR A 643 -3.48 -14.08 8.39
CA TYR A 643 -2.39 -13.19 8.75
C TYR A 643 -1.61 -12.78 7.51
N ILE A 644 -1.24 -11.50 7.52
CA ILE A 644 -0.35 -10.92 6.55
C ILE A 644 1.02 -10.73 7.19
N TYR A 645 2.06 -11.03 6.43
CA TYR A 645 3.45 -10.89 6.82
C TYR A 645 4.16 -10.02 5.81
N TRP A 646 4.90 -9.02 6.27
CA TRP A 646 5.63 -8.12 5.39
C TRP A 646 7.01 -7.79 5.94
N THR A 647 7.91 -7.45 5.03
CA THR A 647 9.18 -6.81 5.38
C THR A 647 9.00 -5.31 5.29
N ASP A 648 9.49 -4.63 6.31
CA ASP A 648 9.42 -3.18 6.40
C ASP A 648 10.80 -2.59 6.17
N TYR A 649 10.90 -1.70 5.18
CA TYR A 649 12.18 -1.19 4.73
C TYR A 649 12.78 -0.17 5.68
N SER A 650 11.97 0.63 6.37
CA SER A 650 12.46 1.68 7.28
C SER A 650 12.95 1.11 8.61
N THR A 651 12.35 0.02 9.09
CA THR A 651 12.66 -0.58 10.39
C THR A 651 13.51 -1.86 10.33
N TYR A 652 13.91 -2.30 9.13
CA TYR A 652 14.71 -3.52 8.91
C TYR A 652 14.12 -4.79 9.56
N SER A 653 12.80 -4.79 9.71
CA SER A 653 12.06 -5.75 10.52
C SER A 653 10.99 -6.46 9.69
N MET A 654 10.66 -7.68 10.13
CA MET A 654 9.50 -8.42 9.60
C MET A 654 8.35 -8.33 10.59
N TYR A 655 7.17 -8.01 10.09
CA TYR A 655 5.95 -7.90 10.89
C TYR A 655 4.90 -8.92 10.48
N LYS A 656 3.95 -9.11 11.39
CA LYS A 656 2.74 -9.93 11.26
C LYS A 656 1.56 -9.15 11.81
N ALA A 657 0.44 -9.16 11.10
CA ALA A 657 -0.83 -8.64 11.59
C ALA A 657 -1.99 -9.43 10.98
N HIS A 658 -3.19 -9.30 11.54
CA HIS A 658 -4.39 -9.86 10.94
C HIS A 658 -4.73 -9.12 9.64
N GLY A 659 -5.02 -9.86 8.58
CA GLY A 659 -5.03 -9.34 7.21
C GLY A 659 -6.30 -8.58 6.80
N LEU A 660 -7.27 -8.38 7.70
CA LEU A 660 -8.51 -7.65 7.40
C LEU A 660 -8.66 -6.37 8.23
N ASP A 661 -8.40 -6.46 9.54
CA ASP A 661 -8.56 -5.36 10.51
C ASP A 661 -7.22 -4.79 11.01
N GLY A 662 -6.09 -5.43 10.68
CA GLY A 662 -4.76 -5.02 11.11
C GLY A 662 -4.48 -5.24 12.60
N SER A 663 -5.33 -6.02 13.29
CA SER A 663 -5.16 -6.32 14.70
C SER A 663 -4.00 -7.30 14.95
N ASN A 664 -3.61 -7.44 16.23
CA ASN A 664 -2.57 -8.37 16.66
C ASN A 664 -1.23 -8.16 15.94
N LEU A 665 -0.82 -6.88 15.81
CA LEU A 665 0.46 -6.49 15.24
C LEU A 665 1.62 -7.03 16.09
N GLN A 666 2.51 -7.76 15.46
CA GLN A 666 3.69 -8.36 16.09
C GLN A 666 4.93 -8.19 15.19
N ARG A 667 6.08 -7.93 15.81
CA ARG A 667 7.38 -7.91 15.13
C ARG A 667 8.04 -9.28 15.28
N LEU A 668 8.23 -10.00 14.18
CA LEU A 668 8.77 -11.37 14.16
C LEU A 668 10.30 -11.39 14.11
N VAL A 669 10.90 -10.57 13.24
CA VAL A 669 12.35 -10.54 13.03
C VAL A 669 12.83 -9.10 13.17
N ASN A 670 13.94 -8.94 13.88
CA ASN A 670 14.75 -7.73 13.87
C ASN A 670 16.15 -8.10 13.35
N SER A 671 16.56 -7.50 12.25
CA SER A 671 17.81 -7.80 11.55
C SER A 671 18.63 -6.53 11.38
N THR A 672 19.94 -6.67 11.30
CA THR A 672 20.84 -5.56 10.91
C THR A 672 20.82 -5.32 9.41
N HIS A 673 20.39 -6.32 8.63
CA HIS A 673 20.35 -6.30 7.17
C HIS A 673 18.91 -6.30 6.68
N ARG A 674 18.66 -5.55 5.60
CA ARG A 674 17.37 -5.46 4.90
C ARG A 674 16.95 -6.82 4.34
N GLN A 675 15.69 -7.18 4.57
CA GLN A 675 15.08 -8.35 3.97
C GLN A 675 14.31 -7.96 2.71
N TYR A 676 14.72 -8.50 1.57
CA TYR A 676 14.20 -8.08 0.27
C TYR A 676 12.87 -8.74 -0.06
N ASP A 677 12.79 -10.07 0.05
CA ASP A 677 11.59 -10.80 -0.34
C ASP A 677 11.27 -11.93 0.64
N LEU A 678 9.99 -12.27 0.78
CA LEU A 678 9.51 -13.25 1.75
C LEU A 678 8.33 -14.06 1.20
N HIS A 679 8.31 -15.36 1.48
CA HIS A 679 7.22 -16.26 1.07
C HIS A 679 6.91 -17.27 2.15
N VAL A 680 5.62 -17.43 2.47
CA VAL A 680 5.17 -18.56 3.30
C VAL A 680 5.22 -19.84 2.49
N VAL A 681 5.90 -20.83 3.03
CA VAL A 681 5.99 -22.18 2.48
C VAL A 681 5.08 -23.10 3.27
N HIS A 682 4.00 -23.55 2.63
CA HIS A 682 3.07 -24.54 3.18
C HIS A 682 2.31 -25.23 2.04
N PRO A 683 1.96 -26.53 2.14
CA PRO A 683 1.22 -27.22 1.08
C PRO A 683 -0.09 -26.54 0.66
N TYR A 684 -0.81 -25.89 1.59
CA TYR A 684 -2.06 -25.19 1.27
C TYR A 684 -1.88 -23.85 0.53
N ARG A 685 -0.67 -23.30 0.47
CA ARG A 685 -0.37 -22.20 -0.47
C ARG A 685 -0.23 -22.71 -1.89
N GLN A 686 0.02 -24.00 -2.07
CA GLN A 686 0.26 -24.65 -3.35
C GLN A 686 -0.67 -25.86 -3.53
N ASP A 687 -1.97 -25.59 -3.70
CA ASP A 687 -2.97 -26.65 -3.86
C ASP A 687 -2.62 -27.54 -5.07
N ASN A 688 -2.42 -28.83 -4.77
CA ASN A 688 -1.99 -29.85 -5.71
C ASN A 688 -3.15 -30.65 -6.33
N ARG A 689 -4.40 -30.34 -5.94
CA ARG A 689 -5.61 -30.98 -6.48
C ARG A 689 -6.08 -30.35 -7.78
N LEU A 690 -5.41 -29.29 -8.24
CA LEU A 690 -5.70 -28.62 -9.49
C LEU A 690 -5.34 -29.53 -10.67
N THR A 691 -6.25 -29.61 -11.64
CA THR A 691 -6.04 -30.38 -12.87
C THR A 691 -4.93 -29.71 -13.69
N ASN A 692 -3.89 -30.47 -14.04
CA ASN A 692 -2.82 -29.99 -14.90
C ASN A 692 -3.11 -30.34 -16.38
N PRO A 693 -3.46 -29.36 -17.24
CA PRO A 693 -3.76 -29.62 -18.65
C PRO A 693 -2.53 -30.01 -19.48
N CYS A 694 -1.33 -29.77 -18.96
CA CYS A 694 -0.03 -30.05 -19.57
C CYS A 694 0.60 -31.37 -19.08
N GLU A 695 -0.04 -32.13 -18.18
CA GLU A 695 0.54 -33.33 -17.58
C GLU A 695 0.80 -34.44 -18.60
N MET A 696 -0.16 -34.67 -19.50
CA MET A 696 -0.04 -35.66 -20.57
C MET A 696 0.67 -35.06 -21.77
N ASN A 697 1.83 -35.64 -22.15
CA ASN A 697 2.61 -35.28 -23.34
C ASN A 697 2.93 -33.76 -23.46
N ASN A 698 3.22 -33.10 -22.33
CA ASN A 698 3.42 -31.63 -22.27
C ASN A 698 2.26 -30.84 -22.91
N GLY A 699 1.05 -31.38 -22.76
CA GLY A 699 -0.14 -30.82 -23.38
C GLY A 699 -0.16 -30.82 -24.91
N ASP A 700 0.60 -31.71 -25.55
CA ASP A 700 0.84 -31.76 -27.01
C ASP A 700 1.66 -30.56 -27.55
N CYS A 701 2.32 -29.82 -26.65
CA CYS A 701 3.22 -28.74 -27.00
C CYS A 701 4.66 -29.23 -27.13
N SER A 702 5.37 -28.74 -28.16
CA SER A 702 6.78 -29.11 -28.40
C SER A 702 7.74 -28.51 -27.36
N HIS A 703 7.45 -27.29 -26.89
CA HIS A 703 8.29 -26.55 -25.94
C HIS A 703 7.51 -26.13 -24.70
N LEU A 704 6.88 -24.94 -24.70
CA LEU A 704 6.12 -24.45 -23.54
C LEU A 704 4.64 -24.77 -23.68
N CYS A 705 4.06 -25.33 -22.62
CA CYS A 705 2.63 -25.44 -22.40
C CYS A 705 2.25 -24.50 -21.25
N LEU A 706 1.50 -23.43 -21.55
CA LEU A 706 1.08 -22.42 -20.58
C LEU A 706 -0.43 -22.51 -20.36
N MET A 707 -0.90 -22.27 -19.14
CA MET A 707 -2.32 -22.22 -18.84
C MET A 707 -2.94 -20.94 -19.38
N ALA A 708 -4.11 -21.09 -20.00
CA ALA A 708 -4.92 -20.03 -20.57
C ALA A 708 -6.28 -19.94 -19.86
N MET A 709 -7.17 -19.08 -20.37
CA MET A 709 -8.52 -18.87 -19.83
C MET A 709 -9.30 -20.19 -19.64
N ASP A 710 -10.07 -20.27 -18.56
CA ASP A 710 -10.95 -21.39 -18.20
C ASP A 710 -10.24 -22.76 -18.06
N GLY A 711 -8.96 -22.77 -17.69
CA GLY A 711 -8.18 -23.99 -17.53
C GLY A 711 -7.76 -24.65 -18.86
N ASN A 712 -7.93 -23.93 -19.98
CA ASN A 712 -7.32 -24.34 -21.26
C ASN A 712 -5.80 -24.19 -21.23
N LYS A 713 -5.14 -24.66 -22.28
CA LYS A 713 -3.70 -24.53 -22.49
C LYS A 713 -3.39 -23.92 -23.84
N GLU A 714 -2.26 -23.25 -23.93
CA GLU A 714 -1.69 -22.75 -25.18
C GLU A 714 -0.22 -23.17 -25.29
N CYS A 715 0.19 -23.53 -26.51
CA CYS A 715 1.58 -23.80 -26.81
C CYS A 715 2.30 -22.51 -27.21
N LYS A 716 3.41 -22.18 -26.54
CA LYS A 716 4.29 -21.08 -26.94
C LYS A 716 5.70 -21.59 -27.28
N CYS A 717 6.38 -20.85 -28.15
CA CYS A 717 7.77 -21.13 -28.53
C CYS A 717 8.73 -20.26 -27.70
N PRO A 718 9.94 -20.74 -27.38
CA PRO A 718 11.00 -19.94 -26.76
C PRO A 718 11.48 -18.80 -27.69
N ASP A 719 12.14 -17.77 -27.14
CA ASP A 719 12.57 -16.57 -27.89
C ASP A 719 13.48 -16.85 -29.09
N ASN A 720 14.23 -17.97 -29.07
CA ASN A 720 15.28 -18.30 -30.04
C ASN A 720 14.86 -19.39 -31.07
N PHE A 721 13.56 -19.59 -31.28
CA PHE A 721 13.02 -20.64 -32.17
C PHE A 721 12.22 -20.12 -33.36
#